data_AF-A0A8B6BSZ5-F1
#
_entry.id   AF-A0A8B6BSZ5-F1
#
_cell.length_a   1.000
_cell.length_b   1.000
_cell.length_c   1.000
_cell.angle_alpha   90.00
_cell.angle_beta   90.00
_cell.angle_gamma   90.00
#
_symmetry.space_group_name_H-M   'P 1'
#
loop_
_entity.id
_entity.type
_entity.pdbx_description
1 polymer ?
#
loop_
_entity_poly.entity_id
_entity_poly.type
_entity_poly.pdbx_seq_one_letter_code
_entity_poly.pdbx_strand_id
1 'polypeptide(L)'
;MISICFMSSFRAVYEGKELSKFRIRLDDKIRNHDREIERMCNFHYQGFIDSIRELLTVRQDAAKLKDEVQQVDQHLQESCVPLMTKGEELVKCRRIQGNIATAVESLNLCLPVLEMYRKLQEQMTSRRFYPALKTLEQLEHTYLPRVNSHWFAQTMADDIPKQRESIKEASMSDLKDFLENIRKHSGKIGEVAMLHAAEQNNMDPAIVKATRKKIKKRRAPPPPNPFTGEVDAPPPPVIQDEEDEIEDSAELSAQDLIDFSPVYRCLHIYSVLGDRERFETYYRKQRWKQARLSLQPPSNMHESLDSFKRYFHDIVGFFVVEDHILNTTQGLVNRAYIDELWEMAVSKLAASLRTNTVQCKDTSMLLDVKNLIILFCHTLRGYGFSVGHVLELLLEMRDQYNDVLTRQWVDIFNEIFSEDNYTPIYVESIEEYTAIVTQFPIQDENLERESFPKRFPFSQFVPDVYNQVKAYINACLKYSADLHLSHTEIDDMIRKSTNLLLTRTLGSCLSSLIKKPSLTLLQLIQISINMNYLEKSCLYLEEYISSITGAQNDSVHMARLHGTTMFKDAKSDAEEHIYKQLNLKIDEFMDLASYDWLLPEAKGHASGYVIDLVAFLQSTFMSFTNLPEKVAKTACMSACKHIANSLKEFLLDNEIRQLTMGSLQQFNLDLIQCEQFAASEPIPGANDGNLTLAFAGIRQ
;
A
#
# COMPACT_ATOMS: atom_id res chain seq x y z
N MET A 1 -178.69 -26.96 -15.48
CA MET A 1 -179.58 -28.04 -15.97
C MET A 1 -179.55 -29.27 -15.05
N ILE A 2 -179.55 -29.10 -13.72
CA ILE A 2 -179.58 -30.21 -12.73
C ILE A 2 -180.56 -29.91 -11.59
N SER A 3 -180.78 -28.63 -11.22
CA SER A 3 -181.74 -28.28 -10.16
C SER A 3 -183.23 -28.47 -10.53
N ILE A 4 -183.59 -28.48 -11.82
CA ILE A 4 -184.98 -28.72 -12.25
C ILE A 4 -185.35 -30.22 -12.22
N CYS A 5 -184.37 -31.13 -12.31
CA CYS A 5 -184.60 -32.59 -12.15
C CYS A 5 -184.76 -33.02 -10.68
N PHE A 6 -184.30 -32.22 -9.72
CA PHE A 6 -184.41 -32.55 -8.30
C PHE A 6 -185.83 -32.37 -7.75
N MET A 7 -186.59 -31.39 -8.24
CA MET A 7 -187.97 -31.13 -7.80
C MET A 7 -188.97 -32.18 -8.28
N SER A 8 -188.83 -32.69 -9.51
CA SER A 8 -189.70 -33.75 -10.06
C SER A 8 -189.42 -35.12 -9.43
N SER A 9 -188.16 -35.39 -9.05
CA SER A 9 -187.75 -36.65 -8.42
C SER A 9 -188.15 -36.72 -6.93
N PHE A 10 -188.11 -35.61 -6.20
CA PHE A 10 -188.53 -35.59 -4.78
C PHE A 10 -190.06 -35.65 -4.60
N ARG A 11 -190.85 -35.11 -5.54
CA ARG A 11 -192.32 -35.19 -5.47
C ARG A 11 -192.85 -36.61 -5.69
N ALA A 12 -192.21 -37.39 -6.57
CA ALA A 12 -192.51 -38.81 -6.78
C ALA A 12 -192.09 -39.71 -5.60
N VAL A 13 -191.11 -39.29 -4.80
CA VAL A 13 -190.62 -40.05 -3.62
C VAL A 13 -191.45 -39.79 -2.36
N TYR A 14 -192.20 -38.69 -2.27
CA TYR A 14 -193.07 -38.42 -1.11
C TYR A 14 -194.48 -39.06 -1.24
N GLU A 15 -194.95 -39.31 -2.46
CA GLU A 15 -196.28 -39.91 -2.73
C GLU A 15 -196.24 -41.45 -2.91
N GLY A 16 -195.05 -42.08 -3.02
CA GLY A 16 -194.88 -43.53 -3.18
C GLY A 16 -193.95 -44.17 -2.13
N LYS A 17 -194.44 -45.17 -1.38
CA LYS A 17 -193.80 -45.82 -0.21
C LYS A 17 -192.48 -46.60 -0.48
N GLU A 18 -191.34 -45.95 -0.75
CA GLU A 18 -190.02 -46.65 -0.82
C GLU A 18 -188.80 -45.86 -0.27
N LEU A 19 -188.89 -45.28 0.93
CA LEU A 19 -187.79 -44.54 1.58
C LEU A 19 -186.61 -45.42 2.08
N SER A 20 -186.85 -46.71 2.33
CA SER A 20 -185.87 -47.64 2.89
C SER A 20 -184.82 -48.11 1.87
N LYS A 21 -185.18 -48.24 0.58
CA LYS A 21 -184.26 -48.69 -0.48
C LYS A 21 -183.18 -47.65 -0.84
N PHE A 22 -183.48 -46.35 -0.69
CA PHE A 22 -182.50 -45.30 -0.97
C PHE A 22 -181.40 -45.25 0.10
N ARG A 23 -181.75 -45.44 1.38
CA ARG A 23 -180.79 -45.44 2.49
C ARG A 23 -179.74 -46.55 2.36
N ILE A 24 -180.17 -47.75 1.95
CA ILE A 24 -179.27 -48.89 1.73
C ILE A 24 -178.27 -48.62 0.59
N ARG A 25 -178.71 -48.00 -0.52
CA ARG A 25 -177.80 -47.65 -1.62
C ARG A 25 -176.79 -46.55 -1.28
N LEU A 26 -177.14 -45.64 -0.36
CA LEU A 26 -176.22 -44.60 0.10
C LEU A 26 -175.11 -45.20 1.01
N ASP A 27 -175.49 -46.09 1.94
CA ASP A 27 -174.54 -46.74 2.87
C ASP A 27 -173.52 -47.64 2.14
N ASP A 28 -173.93 -48.35 1.08
CA ASP A 28 -173.00 -49.15 0.28
C ASP A 28 -172.00 -48.29 -0.50
N LYS A 29 -172.41 -47.09 -0.95
CA LYS A 29 -171.51 -46.20 -1.68
C LYS A 29 -170.48 -45.54 -0.77
N ILE A 30 -170.83 -45.23 0.48
CA ILE A 30 -169.90 -44.73 1.49
C ILE A 30 -168.83 -45.79 1.79
N ARG A 31 -169.23 -47.05 2.05
CA ARG A 31 -168.28 -48.14 2.34
C ARG A 31 -167.29 -48.42 1.21
N ASN A 32 -167.68 -48.20 -0.04
CA ASN A 32 -166.78 -48.43 -1.17
C ASN A 32 -165.70 -47.34 -1.27
N HIS A 33 -166.03 -46.07 -1.01
CA HIS A 33 -165.04 -44.99 -1.01
C HIS A 33 -164.09 -45.06 0.20
N ASP A 34 -164.56 -45.46 1.38
CA ASP A 34 -163.66 -45.66 2.54
C ASP A 34 -162.58 -46.72 2.25
N ARG A 35 -162.95 -47.81 1.55
CA ARG A 35 -161.99 -48.85 1.12
C ARG A 35 -160.97 -48.36 0.08
N GLU A 36 -161.36 -47.44 -0.81
CA GLU A 36 -160.43 -46.85 -1.78
C GLU A 36 -159.43 -45.92 -1.09
N ILE A 37 -159.87 -45.14 -0.10
CA ILE A 37 -159.00 -44.23 0.67
C ILE A 37 -157.96 -45.02 1.50
N GLU A 38 -158.35 -46.12 2.16
CA GLU A 38 -157.42 -46.97 2.92
C GLU A 38 -156.34 -47.61 2.03
N ARG A 39 -156.68 -48.03 0.80
CA ARG A 39 -155.69 -48.57 -0.15
C ARG A 39 -154.67 -47.53 -0.59
N MET A 40 -155.12 -46.31 -0.92
CA MET A 40 -154.22 -45.24 -1.36
C MET A 40 -153.30 -44.75 -0.25
N CYS A 41 -153.80 -44.65 1.00
CA CYS A 41 -152.97 -44.25 2.14
C CYS A 41 -151.90 -45.29 2.48
N ASN A 42 -152.21 -46.59 2.41
CA ASN A 42 -151.23 -47.64 2.70
C ASN A 42 -150.13 -47.74 1.64
N PHE A 43 -150.38 -47.37 0.38
CA PHE A 43 -149.37 -47.46 -0.69
C PHE A 43 -148.28 -46.38 -0.58
N HIS A 44 -148.61 -45.16 -0.13
CA HIS A 44 -147.69 -44.02 -0.18
C HIS A 44 -146.98 -43.66 1.15
N TYR A 45 -147.40 -44.23 2.30
CA TYR A 45 -146.78 -43.90 3.60
C TYR A 45 -145.34 -44.41 3.74
N GLN A 46 -145.00 -45.55 3.12
CA GLN A 46 -143.69 -46.17 3.29
C GLN A 46 -142.56 -45.38 2.61
N GLY A 47 -142.76 -44.94 1.36
CA GLY A 47 -141.74 -44.19 0.61
C GLY A 47 -141.41 -42.83 1.22
N PHE A 48 -142.39 -42.15 1.83
CA PHE A 48 -142.17 -40.87 2.51
C PHE A 48 -141.30 -41.02 3.78
N ILE A 49 -141.50 -42.09 4.55
CA ILE A 49 -140.67 -42.39 5.74
C ILE A 49 -139.22 -42.64 5.34
N ASP A 50 -138.99 -43.37 4.24
CA ASP A 50 -137.62 -43.69 3.79
C ASP A 50 -136.87 -42.45 3.30
N SER A 51 -137.52 -41.53 2.56
CA SER A 51 -136.90 -40.26 2.17
C SER A 51 -136.58 -39.34 3.37
N ILE A 52 -137.42 -39.34 4.42
CA ILE A 52 -137.11 -38.59 5.66
C ILE A 52 -135.91 -39.18 6.39
N ARG A 53 -135.78 -40.52 6.42
CA ARG A 53 -134.61 -41.17 7.02
C ARG A 53 -133.33 -40.82 6.27
N GLU A 54 -133.33 -40.86 4.94
CA GLU A 54 -132.16 -40.47 4.14
C GLU A 54 -131.73 -39.02 4.40
N LEU A 55 -132.68 -38.09 4.49
CA LEU A 55 -132.40 -36.68 4.73
C LEU A 55 -131.83 -36.44 6.15
N LEU A 56 -132.26 -37.24 7.14
CA LEU A 56 -131.68 -37.23 8.48
C LEU A 56 -130.24 -37.77 8.49
N THR A 57 -129.93 -38.81 7.72
CA THR A 57 -128.55 -39.31 7.55
C THR A 57 -127.65 -38.30 6.86
N VAL A 58 -128.09 -37.67 5.77
CA VAL A 58 -127.30 -36.62 5.08
C VAL A 58 -127.02 -35.44 6.00
N ARG A 59 -127.98 -35.05 6.86
CA ARG A 59 -127.75 -34.00 7.86
C ARG A 59 -126.69 -34.41 8.90
N GLN A 60 -126.68 -35.67 9.32
CA GLN A 60 -125.65 -36.19 10.23
C GLN A 60 -124.27 -36.23 9.55
N ASP A 61 -124.18 -36.65 8.29
CA ASP A 61 -122.92 -36.72 7.55
C ASP A 61 -122.37 -35.31 7.23
N ALA A 62 -123.24 -34.36 6.89
CA ALA A 62 -122.85 -32.95 6.73
C ALA A 62 -122.34 -32.33 8.04
N ALA A 63 -122.92 -32.70 9.19
CA ALA A 63 -122.44 -32.27 10.49
C ALA A 63 -121.07 -32.89 10.82
N LYS A 64 -120.86 -34.18 10.54
CA LYS A 64 -119.56 -34.83 10.69
C LYS A 64 -118.49 -34.20 9.80
N LEU A 65 -118.79 -33.94 8.53
CA LEU A 65 -117.85 -33.29 7.62
C LEU A 65 -117.47 -31.89 8.11
N LYS A 66 -118.43 -31.13 8.64
CA LYS A 66 -118.15 -29.82 9.23
C LYS A 66 -117.18 -29.94 10.42
N ASP A 67 -117.40 -30.90 11.31
CA ASP A 67 -116.51 -31.14 12.45
C ASP A 67 -115.11 -31.58 11.98
N GLU A 68 -115.00 -32.44 10.96
CA GLU A 68 -113.72 -32.84 10.38
C GLU A 68 -112.97 -31.66 9.75
N VAL A 69 -113.65 -30.81 8.98
CA VAL A 69 -113.05 -29.60 8.39
C VAL A 69 -112.57 -28.64 9.48
N GLN A 70 -113.36 -28.45 10.53
CA GLN A 70 -112.99 -27.58 11.64
C GLN A 70 -111.80 -28.15 12.44
N GLN A 71 -111.74 -29.47 12.64
CA GLN A 71 -110.59 -30.14 13.24
C GLN A 71 -109.33 -30.00 12.37
N VAL A 72 -109.44 -30.14 11.04
CA VAL A 72 -108.30 -29.98 10.12
C VAL A 72 -107.79 -28.55 10.11
N ASP A 73 -108.68 -27.54 10.08
CA ASP A 73 -108.28 -26.14 10.16
C ASP A 73 -107.57 -25.83 11.49
N GLN A 74 -108.10 -26.36 12.60
CA GLN A 74 -107.45 -26.23 13.90
C GLN A 74 -106.08 -26.91 13.93
N HIS A 75 -105.96 -28.13 13.44
CA HIS A 75 -104.67 -28.84 13.33
C HIS A 75 -103.68 -28.09 12.43
N LEU A 76 -104.15 -27.49 11.34
CA LEU A 76 -103.33 -26.71 10.41
C LEU A 76 -102.81 -25.44 11.08
N GLN A 77 -103.67 -24.71 11.80
CA GLN A 77 -103.28 -23.51 12.55
C GLN A 77 -102.29 -23.86 13.68
N GLU A 78 -102.58 -24.90 14.46
CA GLU A 78 -101.71 -25.39 15.53
C GLU A 78 -100.35 -25.86 15.01
N SER A 79 -100.29 -26.40 13.78
CA SER A 79 -99.02 -26.80 13.15
C SER A 79 -98.27 -25.65 12.47
N CYS A 80 -98.98 -24.65 11.95
CA CYS A 80 -98.39 -23.49 11.26
C CYS A 80 -97.71 -22.50 12.23
N VAL A 81 -98.26 -22.27 13.41
CA VAL A 81 -97.66 -21.36 14.41
C VAL A 81 -96.21 -21.76 14.82
N PRO A 82 -95.92 -23.01 15.22
CA PRO A 82 -94.55 -23.43 15.51
C PRO A 82 -93.67 -23.44 14.25
N LEU A 83 -94.23 -23.70 13.06
CA LEU A 83 -93.47 -23.65 11.81
C LEU A 83 -93.05 -22.21 11.46
N MET A 84 -93.92 -21.23 11.63
CA MET A 84 -93.63 -19.81 11.39
C MET A 84 -92.56 -19.28 12.35
N THR A 85 -92.67 -19.60 13.64
CA THR A 85 -91.64 -19.23 14.63
C THR A 85 -90.29 -19.89 14.32
N LYS A 86 -90.27 -21.16 13.91
CA LYS A 86 -89.04 -21.81 13.42
C LYS A 86 -88.51 -21.19 12.13
N GLY A 87 -89.39 -20.71 11.24
CA GLY A 87 -89.03 -19.97 10.04
C GLY A 87 -88.33 -18.63 10.36
N GLU A 88 -88.86 -17.87 11.31
CA GLU A 88 -88.24 -16.63 11.79
C GLU A 88 -86.90 -16.88 12.49
N GLU A 89 -86.80 -17.91 13.32
CA GLU A 89 -85.54 -18.35 13.93
C GLU A 89 -84.51 -18.72 12.85
N LEU A 90 -84.92 -19.42 11.80
CA LEU A 90 -84.05 -19.79 10.68
C LEU A 90 -83.54 -18.55 9.93
N VAL A 91 -84.39 -17.55 9.69
CA VAL A 91 -83.98 -16.27 9.06
C VAL A 91 -82.94 -15.54 9.92
N LYS A 92 -83.17 -15.47 11.25
CA LYS A 92 -82.19 -14.89 12.19
C LYS A 92 -80.87 -15.68 12.16
N CYS A 93 -80.93 -17.00 12.18
CA CYS A 93 -79.75 -17.86 12.09
C CYS A 93 -78.98 -17.66 10.77
N ARG A 94 -79.67 -17.56 9.63
CA ARG A 94 -79.03 -17.27 8.32
C ARG A 94 -78.36 -15.90 8.29
N ARG A 95 -78.95 -14.88 8.94
CA ARG A 95 -78.32 -13.57 9.06
C ARG A 95 -77.05 -13.63 9.90
N ILE A 96 -77.08 -14.34 11.03
CA ILE A 96 -75.89 -14.57 11.86
C ILE A 96 -74.83 -15.34 11.06
N GLN A 97 -75.23 -16.40 10.35
CA GLN A 97 -74.33 -17.17 9.48
C GLN A 97 -73.69 -16.30 8.39
N GLY A 98 -74.46 -15.41 7.76
CA GLY A 98 -73.94 -14.44 6.79
C GLY A 98 -72.92 -13.49 7.41
N ASN A 99 -73.23 -12.92 8.58
CA ASN A 99 -72.30 -12.06 9.31
C ASN A 99 -71.01 -12.81 9.70
N ILE A 100 -71.12 -14.07 10.15
CA ILE A 100 -69.98 -14.93 10.47
C ILE A 100 -69.15 -15.21 9.21
N ALA A 101 -69.79 -15.53 8.09
CA ALA A 101 -69.09 -15.76 6.81
C ALA A 101 -68.31 -14.51 6.36
N THR A 102 -68.92 -13.33 6.40
CA THR A 102 -68.24 -12.06 6.07
C THR A 102 -67.08 -11.76 7.03
N ALA A 103 -67.23 -12.07 8.32
CA ALA A 103 -66.15 -11.92 9.29
C ALA A 103 -64.99 -12.89 9.01
N VAL A 104 -65.29 -14.15 8.68
CA VAL A 104 -64.29 -15.16 8.31
C VAL A 104 -63.56 -14.75 7.02
N GLU A 105 -64.27 -14.27 6.00
CA GLU A 105 -63.66 -13.75 4.76
C GLU A 105 -62.73 -12.57 5.04
N SER A 106 -63.16 -11.62 5.88
CA SER A 106 -62.34 -10.47 6.28
C SER A 106 -61.09 -10.89 7.05
N LEU A 107 -61.19 -11.85 7.97
CA LEU A 107 -60.04 -12.40 8.70
C LEU A 107 -59.07 -13.15 7.79
N ASN A 108 -59.59 -13.92 6.83
CA ASN A 108 -58.78 -14.65 5.85
C ASN A 108 -57.98 -13.69 4.93
N LEU A 109 -58.51 -12.50 4.64
CA LEU A 109 -57.77 -11.47 3.91
C LEU A 109 -56.64 -10.84 4.75
N CYS A 110 -56.84 -10.70 6.06
CA CYS A 110 -55.86 -10.10 6.98
C CYS A 110 -54.71 -11.05 7.39
N LEU A 111 -54.96 -12.35 7.48
CA LEU A 111 -53.98 -13.34 7.95
C LEU A 111 -52.64 -13.31 7.17
N PRO A 112 -52.63 -13.33 5.81
CA PRO A 112 -51.39 -13.28 5.05
C PRO A 112 -50.58 -11.99 5.28
N VAL A 113 -51.25 -10.85 5.52
CA VAL A 113 -50.59 -9.57 5.83
C VAL A 113 -49.82 -9.68 7.14
N LEU A 114 -50.46 -10.23 8.18
CA LEU A 114 -49.85 -10.39 9.50
C LEU A 114 -48.71 -11.40 9.50
N GLU A 115 -48.85 -12.52 8.77
CA GLU A 115 -47.79 -13.51 8.62
C GLU A 115 -46.57 -12.93 7.89
N MET A 116 -46.79 -12.17 6.82
CA MET A 116 -45.71 -11.50 6.08
C MET A 116 -45.04 -10.40 6.91
N TYR A 117 -45.79 -9.63 7.70
CA TYR A 117 -45.22 -8.65 8.62
C TYR A 117 -44.40 -9.33 9.73
N ARG A 118 -44.87 -10.46 10.30
CA ARG A 118 -44.08 -11.25 11.25
C ARG A 118 -42.77 -11.74 10.63
N LYS A 119 -42.84 -12.29 9.42
CA LYS A 119 -41.66 -12.75 8.67
C LYS A 119 -40.67 -11.61 8.41
N LEU A 120 -41.16 -10.40 8.10
CA LEU A 120 -40.33 -9.22 7.95
C LEU A 120 -39.58 -8.89 9.26
N GLN A 121 -40.27 -8.90 10.41
CA GLN A 121 -39.66 -8.65 11.72
C GLN A 121 -38.59 -9.72 12.09
N GLU A 122 -38.85 -10.99 11.79
CA GLU A 122 -37.86 -12.08 11.97
C GLU A 122 -36.64 -11.91 11.05
N GLN A 123 -36.82 -11.45 9.81
CA GLN A 123 -35.72 -11.19 8.88
C GLN A 123 -34.89 -9.97 9.29
N MET A 124 -35.53 -8.93 9.83
CA MET A 124 -34.86 -7.75 10.38
C MET A 124 -34.02 -8.11 11.60
N THR A 125 -34.57 -8.86 12.55
CA THR A 125 -33.85 -9.31 13.76
C THR A 125 -32.69 -10.27 13.43
N SER A 126 -32.85 -11.13 12.41
CA SER A 126 -31.78 -12.02 11.94
C SER A 126 -30.74 -11.36 11.02
N ARG A 127 -30.76 -10.02 10.86
CA ARG A 127 -29.87 -9.22 9.98
C ARG A 127 -29.86 -9.67 8.51
N ARG A 128 -30.95 -10.32 8.06
CA ARG A 128 -31.16 -10.73 6.67
C ARG A 128 -31.87 -9.62 5.91
N PHE A 129 -31.15 -8.53 5.68
CA PHE A 129 -31.70 -7.30 5.10
C PHE A 129 -32.23 -7.47 3.66
N TYR A 130 -31.63 -8.36 2.87
CA TYR A 130 -32.09 -8.60 1.49
C TYR A 130 -33.44 -9.35 1.43
N PRO A 131 -33.60 -10.52 2.08
CA PRO A 131 -34.92 -11.13 2.21
C PRO A 131 -35.96 -10.21 2.84
N ALA A 132 -35.55 -9.36 3.79
CA ALA A 132 -36.41 -8.35 4.41
C ALA A 132 -36.93 -7.34 3.39
N LEU A 133 -36.06 -6.76 2.54
CA LEU A 133 -36.46 -5.83 1.48
C LEU A 133 -37.46 -6.44 0.51
N LYS A 134 -37.22 -7.68 0.06
CA LYS A 134 -38.14 -8.38 -0.85
C LYS A 134 -39.50 -8.66 -0.19
N THR A 135 -39.49 -9.05 1.08
CA THR A 135 -40.70 -9.30 1.87
C THR A 135 -41.48 -7.98 2.07
N LEU A 136 -40.77 -6.87 2.27
CA LEU A 136 -41.32 -5.53 2.42
C LEU A 136 -41.94 -5.01 1.12
N GLU A 137 -41.30 -5.19 -0.04
CA GLU A 137 -41.88 -4.86 -1.35
C GLU A 137 -43.14 -5.68 -1.65
N GLN A 138 -43.12 -6.97 -1.34
CA GLN A 138 -44.29 -7.83 -1.47
C GLN A 138 -45.44 -7.37 -0.55
N LEU A 139 -45.11 -6.99 0.69
CA LEU A 139 -46.08 -6.46 1.65
C LEU A 139 -46.74 -5.18 1.12
N GLU A 140 -45.96 -4.24 0.59
CA GLU A 140 -46.44 -2.96 0.07
C GLU A 140 -47.27 -3.09 -1.21
N HIS A 141 -46.80 -3.87 -2.19
CA HIS A 141 -47.44 -3.89 -3.51
C HIS A 141 -48.51 -4.98 -3.66
N THR A 142 -48.44 -6.08 -2.91
CA THR A 142 -49.34 -7.23 -3.09
C THR A 142 -50.38 -7.37 -1.98
N TYR A 143 -49.98 -7.18 -0.73
CA TYR A 143 -50.81 -7.54 0.42
C TYR A 143 -51.53 -6.35 1.06
N LEU A 144 -50.86 -5.22 1.25
CA LEU A 144 -51.45 -4.01 1.85
C LEU A 144 -52.61 -3.38 1.05
N PRO A 145 -52.57 -3.33 -0.30
CA PRO A 145 -53.68 -2.79 -1.08
C PRO A 145 -55.00 -3.55 -0.88
N ARG A 146 -54.92 -4.83 -0.50
CA ARG A 146 -56.09 -5.70 -0.28
C ARG A 146 -56.79 -5.44 1.06
N VAL A 147 -56.13 -4.77 2.00
CA VAL A 147 -56.58 -4.62 3.41
C VAL A 147 -56.58 -3.14 3.84
N ASN A 148 -56.51 -2.22 2.88
CA ASN A 148 -56.35 -0.77 3.09
C ASN A 148 -57.50 -0.11 3.90
N SER A 149 -58.64 -0.79 4.04
CA SER A 149 -59.77 -0.34 4.86
C SER A 149 -59.53 -0.46 6.38
N HIS A 150 -58.53 -1.23 6.81
CA HIS A 150 -58.26 -1.47 8.23
C HIS A 150 -57.17 -0.54 8.77
N TRP A 151 -57.38 -0.03 10.00
CA TRP A 151 -56.46 0.92 10.66
C TRP A 151 -55.02 0.38 10.79
N PHE A 152 -54.85 -0.92 11.07
CA PHE A 152 -53.53 -1.52 11.25
C PHE A 152 -52.72 -1.56 9.95
N ALA A 153 -53.38 -1.68 8.79
CA ALA A 153 -52.73 -1.67 7.49
C ALA A 153 -52.14 -0.29 7.17
N GLN A 154 -52.82 0.79 7.59
CA GLN A 154 -52.31 2.16 7.45
C GLN A 154 -51.09 2.39 8.35
N THR A 155 -51.14 1.93 9.61
CA THR A 155 -49.98 2.00 10.51
C THR A 155 -48.79 1.21 9.98
N MET A 156 -49.01 0.05 9.37
CA MET A 156 -47.94 -0.73 8.72
C MET A 156 -47.38 -0.01 7.49
N ALA A 157 -48.23 0.62 6.67
CA ALA A 157 -47.80 1.39 5.51
C ALA A 157 -46.93 2.60 5.91
N ASP A 158 -47.30 3.29 7.00
CA ASP A 158 -46.52 4.41 7.55
C ASP A 158 -45.17 3.98 8.15
N ASP A 159 -45.05 2.72 8.58
CA ASP A 159 -43.82 2.16 9.14
C ASP A 159 -42.85 1.66 8.07
N ILE A 160 -43.33 1.29 6.87
CA ILE A 160 -42.51 0.78 5.77
C ILE A 160 -41.33 1.70 5.40
N PRO A 161 -41.51 3.03 5.22
CA PRO A 161 -40.39 3.93 4.97
C PRO A 161 -39.36 3.94 6.10
N LYS A 162 -39.80 3.83 7.37
CA LYS A 162 -38.90 3.78 8.54
C LYS A 162 -38.09 2.49 8.56
N GLN A 163 -38.71 1.36 8.21
CA GLN A 163 -38.02 0.07 8.09
C GLN A 163 -36.98 0.11 6.95
N ARG A 164 -37.30 0.73 5.80
CA ARG A 164 -36.33 0.93 4.71
C ARG A 164 -35.14 1.78 5.14
N GLU A 165 -35.37 2.88 5.84
CA GLU A 165 -34.28 3.72 6.38
C GLU A 165 -33.48 2.97 7.46
N SER A 166 -34.12 2.18 8.33
CA SER A 166 -33.42 1.34 9.31
C SER A 166 -32.50 0.31 8.63
N ILE A 167 -32.94 -0.32 7.54
CA ILE A 167 -32.10 -1.22 6.73
C ILE A 167 -30.92 -0.48 6.11
N LYS A 168 -31.14 0.73 5.56
CA LYS A 168 -30.06 1.58 5.03
C LYS A 168 -29.04 1.92 6.12
N GLU A 169 -29.48 2.37 7.29
CA GLU A 169 -28.60 2.71 8.41
C GLU A 169 -27.80 1.51 8.92
N ALA A 170 -28.45 0.35 9.08
CA ALA A 170 -27.78 -0.87 9.52
C ALA A 170 -26.72 -1.33 8.52
N SER A 171 -27.03 -1.33 7.22
CA SER A 171 -26.05 -1.68 6.17
C SER A 171 -24.88 -0.70 6.10
N MET A 172 -25.12 0.59 6.33
CA MET A 172 -24.05 1.60 6.44
C MET A 172 -23.21 1.44 7.70
N SER A 173 -23.78 0.95 8.79
CA SER A 173 -23.01 0.61 10.00
C SER A 173 -22.05 -0.54 9.71
N ASP A 174 -22.55 -1.62 9.10
CA ASP A 174 -21.71 -2.77 8.71
C ASP A 174 -20.57 -2.33 7.77
N LEU A 175 -20.83 -1.40 6.83
CA LEU A 175 -19.79 -0.83 5.98
C LEU A 175 -18.76 -0.02 6.78
N LYS A 176 -19.17 0.79 7.76
CA LYS A 176 -18.24 1.59 8.57
C LYS A 176 -17.29 0.68 9.36
N ASP A 177 -17.81 -0.38 9.96
CA ASP A 177 -17.02 -1.38 10.68
C ASP A 177 -16.02 -2.06 9.74
N PHE A 178 -16.46 -2.40 8.52
CA PHE A 178 -15.59 -2.92 7.47
C PHE A 178 -14.47 -1.94 7.08
N LEU A 179 -14.80 -0.66 6.88
CA LEU A 179 -13.80 0.37 6.55
C LEU A 179 -12.77 0.57 7.67
N GLU A 180 -13.15 0.39 8.93
CA GLU A 180 -12.21 0.42 10.05
C GLU A 180 -11.34 -0.85 10.09
N ASN A 181 -11.92 -2.02 9.85
CA ASN A 181 -11.22 -3.29 9.88
C ASN A 181 -10.18 -3.42 8.76
N ILE A 182 -10.49 -2.98 7.53
CA ILE A 182 -9.49 -2.97 6.43
C ILE A 182 -8.26 -2.19 6.85
N ARG A 183 -8.42 -1.05 7.51
CA ARG A 183 -7.28 -0.21 7.90
C ARG A 183 -6.29 -0.95 8.78
N LYS A 184 -6.77 -1.85 9.66
CA LYS A 184 -5.92 -2.67 10.54
C LYS A 184 -5.19 -3.78 9.79
N HIS A 185 -5.77 -4.29 8.71
CA HIS A 185 -5.23 -5.41 7.94
C HIS A 185 -4.46 -4.98 6.69
N SER A 186 -4.59 -3.73 6.25
CA SER A 186 -3.94 -3.17 5.04
C SER A 186 -2.44 -3.45 5.00
N GLY A 187 -1.70 -3.15 6.07
CA GLY A 187 -0.27 -3.43 6.14
C GLY A 187 0.06 -4.93 6.02
N LYS A 188 -0.79 -5.84 6.52
CA LYS A 188 -0.54 -7.28 6.38
C LYS A 188 -0.80 -7.76 4.95
N ILE A 189 -1.83 -7.23 4.31
CA ILE A 189 -2.18 -7.50 2.90
C ILE A 189 -1.05 -7.04 1.99
N GLY A 190 -0.52 -5.84 2.23
CA GLY A 190 0.63 -5.32 1.48
C GLY A 190 1.89 -6.15 1.68
N GLU A 191 2.17 -6.61 2.91
CA GLU A 191 3.30 -7.52 3.18
C GLU A 191 3.18 -8.82 2.37
N VAL A 192 2.01 -9.47 2.39
CA VAL A 192 1.78 -10.73 1.65
C VAL A 192 1.87 -10.49 0.14
N ALA A 193 1.28 -9.40 -0.36
CA ALA A 193 1.33 -9.05 -1.79
C ALA A 193 2.77 -8.78 -2.27
N MET A 194 3.57 -8.06 -1.47
CA MET A 194 4.98 -7.81 -1.79
C MET A 194 5.84 -9.07 -1.66
N LEU A 195 5.53 -9.97 -0.72
CA LEU A 195 6.24 -11.23 -0.57
C LEU A 195 6.03 -12.15 -1.79
N HIS A 196 4.78 -12.30 -2.21
CA HIS A 196 4.45 -13.05 -3.43
C HIS A 196 5.09 -12.41 -4.68
N ALA A 197 5.12 -11.08 -4.77
CA ALA A 197 5.82 -10.40 -5.86
C ALA A 197 7.35 -10.62 -5.81
N ALA A 198 7.95 -10.71 -4.62
CA ALA A 198 9.38 -11.01 -4.47
C ALA A 198 9.71 -12.42 -4.98
N GLU A 199 8.89 -13.41 -4.61
CA GLU A 199 9.02 -14.80 -5.07
C GLU A 199 8.87 -14.91 -6.59
N GLN A 200 7.87 -14.24 -7.18
CA GLN A 200 7.67 -14.24 -8.63
C GLN A 200 8.81 -13.58 -9.42
N ASN A 201 9.52 -12.63 -8.82
CA ASN A 201 10.61 -11.89 -9.46
C ASN A 201 12.01 -12.37 -9.02
N ASN A 202 12.12 -13.52 -8.32
CA ASN A 202 13.37 -14.07 -7.78
C ASN A 202 14.19 -13.07 -6.92
N MET A 203 13.50 -12.17 -6.20
CA MET A 203 14.15 -11.24 -5.25
C MET A 203 14.24 -11.87 -3.85
N ASP A 204 15.24 -11.47 -3.06
CA ASP A 204 15.42 -11.99 -1.70
C ASP A 204 14.20 -11.65 -0.80
N PRO A 205 13.50 -12.67 -0.24
CA PRO A 205 12.35 -12.46 0.65
C PRO A 205 12.69 -11.66 1.91
N ALA A 206 13.96 -11.58 2.32
CA ALA A 206 14.42 -10.77 3.45
C ALA A 206 14.16 -9.26 3.24
N ILE A 207 14.08 -8.80 1.98
CA ILE A 207 13.76 -7.42 1.64
C ILE A 207 12.34 -7.06 2.12
N VAL A 208 11.42 -8.02 2.16
CA VAL A 208 10.02 -7.82 2.58
C VAL A 208 9.82 -8.04 4.06
N LYS A 209 10.43 -9.08 4.64
CA LYS A 209 10.21 -9.45 6.04
C LYS A 209 10.73 -8.33 6.97
N ALA A 210 9.82 -7.71 7.73
CA ALA A 210 10.21 -6.78 8.79
C ALA A 210 10.83 -7.57 9.96
N THR A 211 11.95 -7.13 10.51
CA THR A 211 12.62 -7.86 11.59
C THR A 211 11.79 -7.74 12.87
N ARG A 212 10.90 -8.71 13.13
CA ARG A 212 10.14 -8.78 14.38
C ARG A 212 11.10 -9.15 15.51
N LYS A 213 11.80 -8.17 16.09
CA LYS A 213 12.38 -8.30 17.43
C LYS A 213 11.23 -8.43 18.42
N LYS A 214 10.72 -9.65 18.65
CA LYS A 214 9.85 -9.95 19.79
C LYS A 214 10.63 -9.55 21.04
N ILE A 215 10.30 -8.41 21.64
CA ILE A 215 10.74 -8.06 22.99
C ILE A 215 10.19 -9.15 23.90
N LYS A 216 11.02 -10.15 24.25
CA LYS A 216 10.69 -11.12 25.28
C LYS A 216 10.43 -10.34 26.56
N LYS A 217 9.17 -10.13 26.92
CA LYS A 217 8.79 -9.70 28.26
C LYS A 217 9.44 -10.68 29.23
N ARG A 218 10.50 -10.25 29.94
CA ARG A 218 11.11 -11.02 31.02
C ARG A 218 10.00 -11.33 32.01
N ARG A 219 9.50 -12.56 32.04
CA ARG A 219 8.67 -13.04 33.15
C ARG A 219 9.56 -13.03 34.38
N ALA A 220 9.13 -12.35 35.44
CA ALA A 220 9.83 -12.40 36.71
C ALA A 220 9.91 -13.86 37.19
N PRO A 221 11.01 -14.28 37.84
CA PRO A 221 11.10 -15.63 38.40
C PRO A 221 9.97 -15.85 39.42
N PRO A 222 9.34 -17.03 39.47
CA PRO A 222 8.35 -17.34 40.50
C PRO A 222 9.02 -17.29 41.89
N PRO A 223 8.28 -16.91 42.95
CA PRO A 223 8.82 -16.87 44.30
C PRO A 223 9.17 -18.29 44.80
N PRO A 224 10.20 -18.43 45.65
CA PRO A 224 10.66 -19.73 46.15
C PRO A 224 9.60 -20.39 47.05
N ASN A 225 9.53 -21.73 46.99
CA ASN A 225 8.54 -22.52 47.70
C ASN A 225 8.79 -22.49 49.23
N PRO A 226 7.80 -22.15 50.10
CA PRO A 226 8.06 -21.76 51.49
C PRO A 226 8.47 -22.90 52.44
N PHE A 227 8.51 -24.16 51.99
CA PHE A 227 8.75 -25.31 52.87
C PHE A 227 10.06 -26.07 52.60
N THR A 228 10.71 -25.84 51.45
CA THR A 228 11.93 -26.58 51.06
C THR A 228 13.09 -25.69 50.60
N GLY A 229 12.87 -24.40 50.32
CA GLY A 229 13.94 -23.45 49.98
C GLY A 229 14.64 -23.68 48.64
N GLU A 230 14.28 -24.73 47.89
CA GLU A 230 14.85 -25.00 46.57
C GLU A 230 14.05 -24.29 45.47
N VAL A 231 14.81 -23.71 44.53
CA VAL A 231 14.28 -23.09 43.31
C VAL A 231 14.37 -24.16 42.23
N ASP A 232 13.26 -24.76 41.83
CA ASP A 232 13.23 -25.69 40.69
C ASP A 232 13.77 -24.95 39.47
N ALA A 233 14.97 -25.33 39.03
CA ALA A 233 15.55 -24.82 37.79
C ALA A 233 14.65 -25.30 36.65
N PRO A 234 14.14 -24.38 35.79
CA PRO A 234 13.38 -24.81 34.63
C PRO A 234 14.31 -25.66 33.74
N PRO A 235 13.80 -26.72 33.08
CA PRO A 235 14.59 -27.49 32.15
C PRO A 235 15.17 -26.56 31.07
N PRO A 236 16.36 -26.86 30.51
CA PRO A 236 16.96 -26.05 29.46
C PRO A 236 15.95 -25.90 28.32
N PRO A 237 15.84 -24.69 27.71
CA PRO A 237 14.91 -24.48 26.63
C PRO A 237 15.29 -25.44 25.50
N VAL A 238 14.41 -26.39 25.21
CA VAL A 238 14.39 -27.03 23.91
C VAL A 238 14.17 -25.88 22.93
N ILE A 239 15.18 -25.57 22.13
CA ILE A 239 15.03 -24.76 20.94
C ILE A 239 14.23 -25.65 19.99
N GLN A 240 12.92 -25.69 20.16
CA GLN A 240 12.02 -25.94 19.06
C GLN A 240 11.97 -24.62 18.33
N ASP A 241 12.73 -24.56 17.24
CA ASP A 241 12.51 -23.58 16.19
C ASP A 241 11.04 -23.71 15.78
N GLU A 242 10.19 -22.80 16.27
CA GLU A 242 8.83 -22.58 15.77
C GLU A 242 8.94 -21.96 14.35
N GLU A 243 9.60 -22.65 13.42
CA GLU A 243 9.56 -22.36 11.98
C GLU A 243 8.23 -22.82 11.36
N ASP A 244 7.47 -23.67 12.06
CA ASP A 244 6.25 -24.32 11.55
C ASP A 244 4.96 -23.46 11.56
N GLU A 245 4.95 -22.23 12.11
CA GLU A 245 3.73 -21.37 12.07
C GLU A 245 3.66 -20.44 10.84
N ILE A 246 4.65 -20.45 9.93
CA ILE A 246 4.68 -19.56 8.76
C ILE A 246 4.43 -20.29 7.43
N GLU A 247 4.61 -21.62 7.37
CA GLU A 247 4.37 -22.39 6.14
C GLU A 247 2.91 -22.28 5.65
N ASP A 248 1.94 -22.17 6.55
CA ASP A 248 0.51 -21.99 6.19
C ASP A 248 0.16 -20.59 5.65
N SER A 249 1.08 -19.62 5.70
CA SER A 249 0.82 -18.25 5.22
C SER A 249 1.15 -18.02 3.75
N ALA A 250 1.80 -18.99 3.09
CA ALA A 250 2.15 -18.92 1.67
C ALA A 250 0.96 -19.24 0.74
N GLU A 251 -0.08 -19.93 1.24
CA GLU A 251 -1.24 -20.33 0.42
C GLU A 251 -2.43 -19.37 0.47
N LEU A 252 -2.47 -18.43 1.42
CA LEU A 252 -3.57 -17.47 1.56
C LEU A 252 -3.33 -16.25 0.66
N SER A 253 -4.19 -16.06 -0.34
CA SER A 253 -4.15 -14.86 -1.17
C SER A 253 -4.44 -13.62 -0.32
N ALA A 254 -3.85 -12.48 -0.69
CA ALA A 254 -4.13 -11.17 -0.07
C ALA A 254 -5.64 -10.84 0.00
N GLN A 255 -6.44 -11.47 -0.87
CA GLN A 255 -7.89 -11.32 -1.00
C GLN A 255 -8.68 -12.19 -0.01
N ASP A 256 -8.13 -13.30 0.49
CA ASP A 256 -8.79 -14.21 1.43
C ASP A 256 -8.75 -13.69 2.88
N LEU A 257 -7.94 -12.66 3.13
CA LEU A 257 -7.78 -12.02 4.43
C LEU A 257 -8.92 -11.05 4.79
N ILE A 258 -9.82 -10.72 3.85
CA ILE A 258 -10.90 -9.74 4.06
C ILE A 258 -12.25 -10.29 3.57
N ASP A 259 -13.28 -10.14 4.42
CA ASP A 259 -14.67 -10.33 4.00
C ASP A 259 -15.26 -9.07 3.34
N PHE A 260 -15.37 -9.08 2.01
CA PHE A 260 -15.95 -7.98 1.22
C PHE A 260 -17.49 -7.95 1.22
N SER A 261 -18.16 -8.93 1.86
CA SER A 261 -19.62 -9.03 1.92
C SER A 261 -20.33 -7.74 2.35
N PRO A 262 -19.84 -6.96 3.34
CA PRO A 262 -20.47 -5.69 3.73
C PRO A 262 -20.55 -4.67 2.59
N VAL A 263 -19.52 -4.60 1.74
CA VAL A 263 -19.49 -3.68 0.57
C VAL A 263 -20.53 -4.09 -0.45
N TYR A 264 -20.55 -5.38 -0.83
CA TYR A 264 -21.49 -5.89 -1.83
C TYR A 264 -22.94 -5.78 -1.34
N ARG A 265 -23.19 -6.11 -0.07
CA ARG A 265 -24.52 -5.98 0.55
C ARG A 265 -24.99 -4.53 0.52
N CYS A 266 -24.14 -3.59 0.95
CA CYS A 266 -24.52 -2.18 0.98
C CYS A 266 -24.72 -1.62 -0.42
N LEU A 267 -23.83 -1.93 -1.37
CA LEU A 267 -23.97 -1.55 -2.78
C LEU A 267 -25.29 -2.05 -3.38
N HIS A 268 -25.65 -3.31 -3.11
CA HIS A 268 -26.87 -3.91 -3.62
C HIS A 268 -28.13 -3.29 -2.99
N ILE A 269 -28.16 -3.11 -1.67
CA ILE A 269 -29.28 -2.47 -0.95
C ILE A 269 -29.55 -1.06 -1.49
N TYR A 270 -28.51 -0.24 -1.63
CA TYR A 270 -28.64 1.11 -2.16
C TYR A 270 -29.04 1.13 -3.65
N SER A 271 -28.65 0.11 -4.41
CA SER A 271 -29.09 -0.05 -5.81
C SER A 271 -30.57 -0.38 -5.91
N VAL A 272 -31.08 -1.30 -5.09
CA VAL A 272 -32.51 -1.68 -5.06
C VAL A 272 -33.38 -0.50 -4.60
N LEU A 273 -32.89 0.31 -3.67
CA LEU A 273 -33.60 1.48 -3.14
C LEU A 273 -33.49 2.73 -4.05
N GLY A 274 -32.79 2.67 -5.18
CA GLY A 274 -32.66 3.79 -6.12
C GLY A 274 -31.67 4.88 -5.70
N ASP A 275 -30.92 4.70 -4.60
CA ASP A 275 -30.00 5.68 -4.01
C ASP A 275 -28.52 5.35 -4.26
N ARG A 276 -28.23 4.64 -5.36
CA ARG A 276 -26.90 4.12 -5.68
C ARG A 276 -25.81 5.21 -5.73
N GLU A 277 -26.08 6.33 -6.39
CA GLU A 277 -25.10 7.42 -6.55
C GLU A 277 -24.64 8.01 -5.20
N ARG A 278 -25.56 8.09 -4.22
CA ARG A 278 -25.26 8.57 -2.88
C ARG A 278 -24.27 7.64 -2.17
N PHE A 279 -24.44 6.33 -2.34
CA PHE A 279 -23.53 5.33 -1.79
C PHE A 279 -22.16 5.39 -2.46
N GLU A 280 -22.11 5.45 -3.79
CA GLU A 280 -20.85 5.55 -4.54
C GLU A 280 -20.05 6.78 -4.12
N THR A 281 -20.71 7.93 -4.03
CA THR A 281 -20.11 9.20 -3.59
C THR A 281 -19.59 9.09 -2.15
N TYR A 282 -20.35 8.48 -1.24
CA TYR A 282 -19.92 8.28 0.14
C TYR A 282 -18.70 7.36 0.22
N TYR A 283 -18.75 6.20 -0.44
CA TYR A 283 -17.69 5.20 -0.44
C TYR A 283 -16.38 5.81 -0.97
N ARG A 284 -16.42 6.41 -2.18
CA ARG A 284 -15.25 7.06 -2.81
C ARG A 284 -14.67 8.16 -1.93
N LYS A 285 -15.53 8.97 -1.29
CA LYS A 285 -15.09 10.04 -0.38
C LYS A 285 -14.40 9.50 0.88
N GLN A 286 -14.87 8.40 1.45
CA GLN A 286 -14.22 7.79 2.62
C GLN A 286 -12.91 7.11 2.26
N ARG A 287 -12.87 6.33 1.16
CA ARG A 287 -11.65 5.70 0.68
C ARG A 287 -10.58 6.73 0.31
N TRP A 288 -10.97 7.87 -0.27
CA TRP A 288 -10.05 8.99 -0.51
C TRP A 288 -9.41 9.54 0.77
N LYS A 289 -10.18 9.65 1.87
CA LYS A 289 -9.63 10.06 3.17
C LYS A 289 -8.68 9.01 3.74
N GLN A 290 -9.02 7.72 3.61
CA GLN A 290 -8.18 6.62 4.07
C GLN A 290 -6.87 6.51 3.27
N ALA A 291 -6.91 6.72 1.96
CA ALA A 291 -5.72 6.81 1.11
C ALA A 291 -4.78 7.91 1.63
N ARG A 292 -5.32 9.11 1.90
CA ARG A 292 -4.54 10.23 2.42
C ARG A 292 -3.88 9.94 3.77
N LEU A 293 -4.50 9.13 4.63
CA LEU A 293 -3.94 8.71 5.91
C LEU A 293 -2.87 7.64 5.74
N SER A 294 -3.07 6.71 4.81
CA SER A 294 -2.10 5.63 4.52
C SER A 294 -0.82 6.16 3.85
N LEU A 295 -0.93 7.29 3.14
CA LEU A 295 0.18 8.00 2.52
C LEU A 295 0.93 8.96 3.48
N GLN A 296 0.58 9.00 4.77
CA GLN A 296 1.33 9.82 5.73
C GLN A 296 2.59 9.06 6.18
N PRO A 297 3.79 9.60 5.96
CA PRO A 297 5.02 8.93 6.37
C PRO A 297 5.14 8.92 7.90
N PRO A 298 5.70 7.85 8.50
CA PRO A 298 6.09 7.84 9.91
C PRO A 298 7.12 8.95 10.21
N SER A 299 7.07 9.56 11.39
CA SER A 299 7.95 10.67 11.79
C SER A 299 9.45 10.33 11.70
N ASN A 300 9.79 9.07 11.97
CA ASN A 300 11.16 8.57 12.04
C ASN A 300 11.45 7.58 10.90
N MET A 301 10.88 7.83 9.72
CA MET A 301 11.00 6.91 8.60
C MET A 301 12.46 6.72 8.14
N HIS A 302 13.27 7.79 8.18
CA HIS A 302 14.69 7.78 7.82
C HIS A 302 15.60 7.02 8.81
N GLU A 303 15.13 6.63 9.99
CA GLU A 303 15.96 5.96 11.01
C GLU A 303 16.09 4.44 10.81
N SER A 304 15.15 3.81 10.10
CA SER A 304 15.14 2.35 9.96
C SER A 304 14.48 1.88 8.67
N LEU A 305 15.07 0.86 8.04
CA LEU A 305 14.49 0.17 6.89
C LEU A 305 13.10 -0.40 7.20
N ASP A 306 12.85 -0.87 8.43
CA ASP A 306 11.54 -1.41 8.83
C ASP A 306 10.43 -0.36 8.74
N SER A 307 10.75 0.92 8.96
CA SER A 307 9.80 2.03 8.81
C SER A 307 9.42 2.24 7.34
N PHE A 308 10.38 2.11 6.41
CA PHE A 308 10.10 2.11 4.97
C PHE A 308 9.22 0.92 4.59
N LYS A 309 9.55 -0.29 5.05
CA LYS A 309 8.75 -1.51 4.79
C LYS A 309 7.30 -1.32 5.20
N ARG A 310 7.03 -0.89 6.44
CA ARG A 310 5.66 -0.66 6.93
C ARG A 310 4.90 0.37 6.09
N TYR A 311 5.56 1.46 5.72
CA TYR A 311 4.95 2.49 4.89
C TYR A 311 4.57 1.98 3.49
N PHE A 312 5.45 1.24 2.83
CA PHE A 312 5.12 0.62 1.53
C PHE A 312 4.04 -0.45 1.66
N HIS A 313 4.08 -1.28 2.72
CA HIS A 313 3.05 -2.28 2.97
C HIS A 313 1.66 -1.64 3.13
N ASP A 314 1.54 -0.53 3.87
CA ASP A 314 0.27 0.16 4.05
C ASP A 314 -0.30 0.71 2.73
N ILE A 315 0.57 1.25 1.86
CA ILE A 315 0.20 1.75 0.53
C ILE A 315 -0.22 0.61 -0.41
N VAL A 316 0.60 -0.43 -0.52
CA VAL A 316 0.29 -1.59 -1.38
C VAL A 316 -1.01 -2.24 -0.93
N GLY A 317 -1.17 -2.49 0.37
CA GLY A 317 -2.40 -3.07 0.91
C GLY A 317 -3.65 -2.25 0.57
N PHE A 318 -3.55 -0.93 0.59
CA PHE A 318 -4.66 -0.06 0.20
C PHE A 318 -5.02 -0.24 -1.28
N PHE A 319 -4.04 -0.22 -2.18
CA PHE A 319 -4.29 -0.33 -3.63
C PHE A 319 -4.68 -1.75 -4.09
N VAL A 320 -4.20 -2.80 -3.42
CA VAL A 320 -4.65 -4.18 -3.66
C VAL A 320 -6.12 -4.34 -3.32
N VAL A 321 -6.58 -3.74 -2.22
CA VAL A 321 -8.00 -3.74 -1.86
C VAL A 321 -8.84 -2.98 -2.87
N GLU A 322 -8.37 -1.82 -3.35
CA GLU A 322 -9.08 -1.05 -4.37
C GLU A 322 -9.13 -1.77 -5.73
N ASP A 323 -8.06 -2.46 -6.13
CA ASP A 323 -8.04 -3.26 -7.35
C ASP A 323 -9.02 -4.44 -7.27
N HIS A 324 -9.09 -5.13 -6.13
CA HIS A 324 -10.08 -6.18 -5.92
C HIS A 324 -11.51 -5.64 -6.05
N ILE A 325 -11.79 -4.46 -5.48
CA ILE A 325 -13.12 -3.83 -5.57
C ILE A 325 -13.43 -3.38 -7.00
N LEU A 326 -12.46 -2.84 -7.74
CA LEU A 326 -12.59 -2.49 -9.15
C LEU A 326 -13.01 -3.71 -9.98
N ASN A 327 -12.41 -4.88 -9.73
CA ASN A 327 -12.66 -6.10 -10.50
C ASN A 327 -13.94 -6.85 -10.09
N THR A 328 -14.39 -6.68 -8.84
CA THR A 328 -15.55 -7.43 -8.30
C THR A 328 -16.85 -6.63 -8.24
N THR A 329 -16.79 -5.31 -8.22
CA THR A 329 -17.99 -4.46 -8.18
C THR A 329 -18.34 -3.92 -9.56
N GLN A 330 -19.60 -4.09 -9.98
CA GLN A 330 -20.08 -3.48 -11.22
C GLN A 330 -20.29 -1.97 -11.01
N GLY A 331 -19.24 -1.16 -11.21
CA GLY A 331 -19.32 0.30 -11.33
C GLY A 331 -19.20 1.12 -10.04
N LEU A 332 -18.99 0.51 -8.86
CA LEU A 332 -18.75 1.27 -7.61
C LEU A 332 -17.47 2.11 -7.72
N VAL A 333 -16.43 1.49 -8.30
CA VAL A 333 -15.15 2.11 -8.63
C VAL A 333 -14.89 1.92 -10.12
N ASN A 334 -14.33 2.94 -10.78
CA ASN A 334 -13.95 2.89 -12.18
C ASN A 334 -12.45 3.15 -12.33
N ARG A 335 -11.91 2.82 -13.51
CA ARG A 335 -10.48 2.95 -13.77
C ARG A 335 -9.98 4.40 -13.64
N ALA A 336 -10.75 5.37 -14.14
CA ALA A 336 -10.44 6.79 -14.02
C ALA A 336 -10.28 7.25 -12.55
N TYR A 337 -11.18 6.83 -11.65
CA TYR A 337 -11.06 7.14 -10.22
C TYR A 337 -9.79 6.54 -9.61
N ILE A 338 -9.46 5.30 -9.96
CA ILE A 338 -8.25 4.63 -9.47
C ILE A 338 -6.99 5.34 -9.97
N ASP A 339 -6.97 5.74 -11.25
CA ASP A 339 -5.85 6.47 -11.83
C ASP A 339 -5.68 7.84 -11.15
N GLU A 340 -6.76 8.61 -10.91
CA GLU A 340 -6.70 9.87 -10.14
C GLU A 340 -6.19 9.67 -8.70
N LEU A 341 -6.64 8.59 -8.04
CA LEU A 341 -6.21 8.25 -6.68
C LEU A 341 -4.72 7.87 -6.65
N TRP A 342 -4.28 7.14 -7.67
CA TRP A 342 -2.88 6.72 -7.84
C TRP A 342 -1.97 7.91 -8.17
N GLU A 343 -2.37 8.85 -9.03
CA GLU A 343 -1.60 10.07 -9.30
C GLU A 343 -1.37 10.90 -8.03
N MET A 344 -2.42 11.07 -7.22
CA MET A 344 -2.31 11.73 -5.91
C MET A 344 -1.37 10.98 -4.97
N ALA A 345 -1.42 9.65 -4.96
CA ALA A 345 -0.56 8.80 -4.16
C ALA A 345 0.90 8.90 -4.58
N VAL A 346 1.21 8.79 -5.87
CA VAL A 346 2.56 8.92 -6.44
C VAL A 346 3.16 10.29 -6.13
N SER A 347 2.39 11.36 -6.29
CA SER A 347 2.85 12.72 -5.97
C SER A 347 3.26 12.85 -4.49
N LYS A 348 2.43 12.34 -3.57
CA LYS A 348 2.73 12.35 -2.13
C LYS A 348 3.87 11.41 -1.74
N LEU A 349 3.91 10.23 -2.35
CA LEU A 349 4.96 9.24 -2.17
C LEU A 349 6.31 9.82 -2.56
N ALA A 350 6.40 10.42 -3.76
CA ALA A 350 7.62 11.04 -4.24
C ALA A 350 8.08 12.18 -3.32
N ALA A 351 7.18 13.06 -2.87
CA ALA A 351 7.53 14.12 -1.92
C ALA A 351 8.04 13.56 -0.58
N SER A 352 7.39 12.51 -0.06
CA SER A 352 7.77 11.87 1.21
C SER A 352 9.11 11.16 1.11
N LEU A 353 9.35 10.42 0.01
CA LEU A 353 10.63 9.75 -0.23
C LEU A 353 11.76 10.77 -0.38
N ARG A 354 11.62 11.80 -1.22
CA ARG A 354 12.63 12.86 -1.39
C ARG A 354 13.04 13.49 -0.05
N THR A 355 12.09 13.70 0.85
CA THR A 355 12.35 14.33 2.15
C THR A 355 13.10 13.37 3.09
N ASN A 356 12.70 12.11 3.15
CA ASN A 356 13.28 11.13 4.07
C ASN A 356 14.63 10.60 3.59
N THR A 357 14.83 10.45 2.28
CA THR A 357 16.09 9.90 1.71
C THR A 357 17.25 10.87 1.85
N VAL A 358 16.99 12.19 1.80
CA VAL A 358 18.01 13.23 2.07
C VAL A 358 18.54 13.15 3.51
N GLN A 359 17.73 12.67 4.46
CA GLN A 359 18.12 12.53 5.86
C GLN A 359 18.93 11.25 6.13
N CYS A 360 18.89 10.27 5.21
CA CYS A 360 19.68 9.04 5.32
C CYS A 360 21.15 9.33 5.04
N LYS A 361 22.02 8.98 6.00
CA LYS A 361 23.49 9.11 5.89
C LYS A 361 24.20 7.80 5.58
N ASP A 362 23.47 6.68 5.61
CA ASP A 362 24.00 5.34 5.39
C ASP A 362 23.72 4.88 3.95
N THR A 363 24.79 4.56 3.23
CA THR A 363 24.76 4.07 1.85
C THR A 363 24.14 2.69 1.74
N SER A 364 24.33 1.83 2.74
CA SER A 364 23.75 0.49 2.75
C SER A 364 22.22 0.55 2.88
N MET A 365 21.72 1.38 3.81
CA MET A 365 20.29 1.62 3.97
C MET A 365 19.65 2.23 2.72
N LEU A 366 20.33 3.15 2.03
CA LEU A 366 19.83 3.73 0.77
C LEU A 366 19.69 2.68 -0.35
N LEU A 367 20.63 1.72 -0.44
CA LEU A 367 20.53 0.60 -1.37
C LEU A 367 19.36 -0.34 -1.02
N ASP A 368 19.16 -0.64 0.26
CA ASP A 368 18.03 -1.46 0.69
C ASP A 368 16.69 -0.79 0.42
N VAL A 369 16.61 0.53 0.63
CA VAL A 369 15.43 1.34 0.27
C VAL A 369 15.21 1.33 -1.25
N LYS A 370 16.27 1.44 -2.06
CA LYS A 370 16.19 1.31 -3.53
C LYS A 370 15.57 -0.03 -3.94
N ASN A 371 16.08 -1.13 -3.39
CA ASN A 371 15.60 -2.49 -3.69
C ASN A 371 14.14 -2.67 -3.26
N LEU A 372 13.77 -2.09 -2.12
CA LEU A 372 12.39 -2.10 -1.63
C LEU A 372 11.44 -1.30 -2.53
N ILE A 373 11.87 -0.15 -3.07
CA ILE A 373 11.10 0.64 -4.04
C ILE A 373 10.94 -0.13 -5.36
N ILE A 374 11.99 -0.81 -5.84
CA ILE A 374 11.90 -1.64 -7.05
C ILE A 374 10.87 -2.75 -6.85
N LEU A 375 10.90 -3.44 -5.71
CA LEU A 375 9.92 -4.46 -5.39
C LEU A 375 8.49 -3.88 -5.27
N PHE A 376 8.35 -2.70 -4.66
CA PHE A 376 7.08 -1.97 -4.61
C PHE A 376 6.56 -1.68 -6.04
N CYS A 377 7.43 -1.25 -6.95
CA CYS A 377 7.10 -1.02 -8.35
C CYS A 377 6.68 -2.32 -9.07
N HIS A 378 7.42 -3.41 -8.88
CA HIS A 378 7.06 -4.72 -9.46
C HIS A 378 5.70 -5.21 -8.96
N THR A 379 5.46 -5.09 -7.66
CA THR A 379 4.19 -5.49 -7.03
C THR A 379 3.02 -4.73 -7.66
N LEU A 380 3.08 -3.40 -7.70
CA LEU A 380 1.99 -2.57 -8.24
C LEU A 380 1.84 -2.68 -9.76
N ARG A 381 2.94 -2.90 -10.50
CA ARG A 381 2.88 -3.20 -11.93
C ARG A 381 2.12 -4.51 -12.20
N GLY A 382 2.25 -5.50 -11.31
CA GLY A 382 1.48 -6.75 -11.34
C GLY A 382 -0.03 -6.54 -11.23
N TYR A 383 -0.47 -5.52 -10.47
CA TYR A 383 -1.87 -5.10 -10.38
C TYR A 383 -2.28 -4.06 -11.45
N GLY A 384 -1.42 -3.81 -12.45
CA GLY A 384 -1.71 -2.94 -13.59
C GLY A 384 -1.60 -1.44 -13.30
N PHE A 385 -0.91 -1.00 -12.24
CA PHE A 385 -0.64 0.43 -11.98
C PHE A 385 0.58 0.93 -12.75
N SER A 386 0.57 2.21 -13.13
CA SER A 386 1.71 2.87 -13.81
C SER A 386 2.78 3.29 -12.81
N VAL A 387 3.99 2.76 -12.93
CA VAL A 387 5.09 3.00 -11.98
C VAL A 387 6.21 3.90 -12.53
N GLY A 388 6.05 4.45 -13.74
CA GLY A 388 7.09 5.22 -14.43
C GLY A 388 7.67 6.37 -13.60
N HIS A 389 6.81 7.21 -13.04
CA HIS A 389 7.23 8.33 -12.17
C HIS A 389 8.00 7.90 -10.91
N VAL A 390 7.73 6.70 -10.38
CA VAL A 390 8.44 6.15 -9.21
C VAL A 390 9.82 5.62 -9.62
N LEU A 391 9.95 5.07 -10.83
CA LEU A 391 11.23 4.67 -11.40
C LEU A 391 12.11 5.88 -11.74
N GLU A 392 11.52 6.97 -12.26
CA GLU A 392 12.23 8.24 -12.45
C GLU A 392 12.76 8.80 -11.13
N LEU A 393 11.99 8.69 -10.05
CA LEU A 393 12.43 9.08 -8.71
C LEU A 393 13.66 8.28 -8.25
N LEU A 394 13.79 6.99 -8.60
CA LEU A 394 14.99 6.22 -8.28
C LEU A 394 16.26 6.78 -8.96
N LEU A 395 16.10 7.35 -10.15
CA LEU A 395 17.18 8.04 -10.86
C LEU A 395 17.54 9.37 -10.17
N GLU A 396 16.56 10.10 -9.63
CA GLU A 396 16.82 11.30 -8.81
C GLU A 396 17.52 10.93 -7.49
N MET A 397 17.08 9.86 -6.83
CA MET A 397 17.67 9.36 -5.58
C MET A 397 19.12 8.89 -5.75
N ARG A 398 19.52 8.53 -6.97
CA ARG A 398 20.90 8.18 -7.30
C ARG A 398 21.86 9.31 -6.96
N ASP A 399 21.50 10.54 -7.31
CA ASP A 399 22.39 11.68 -7.09
C ASP A 399 22.59 11.92 -5.59
N GLN A 400 21.54 11.68 -4.79
CA GLN A 400 21.64 11.69 -3.32
C GLN A 400 22.53 10.56 -2.79
N TYR A 401 22.38 9.35 -3.33
CA TYR A 401 23.25 8.22 -2.98
C TYR A 401 24.72 8.53 -3.30
N ASN A 402 25.01 9.07 -4.49
CA ASN A 402 26.35 9.49 -4.90
C ASN A 402 26.92 10.57 -3.98
N ASP A 403 26.11 11.54 -3.54
CA ASP A 403 26.55 12.57 -2.60
C ASP A 403 26.92 11.98 -1.23
N VAL A 404 26.12 11.05 -0.70
CA VAL A 404 26.41 10.38 0.58
C VAL A 404 27.64 9.47 0.45
N LEU A 405 27.74 8.71 -0.64
CA LEU A 405 28.88 7.85 -0.98
C LEU A 405 30.17 8.68 -1.08
N THR A 406 30.10 9.82 -1.77
CA THR A 406 31.24 10.73 -1.92
C THR A 406 31.75 11.23 -0.57
N ARG A 407 30.86 11.58 0.37
CA ARG A 407 31.25 12.01 1.73
C ARG A 407 31.96 10.90 2.50
N GLN A 408 31.46 9.67 2.44
CA GLN A 408 32.12 8.52 3.07
C GLN A 408 33.52 8.30 2.50
N TRP A 409 33.71 8.51 1.19
CA TRP A 409 35.02 8.34 0.54
C TRP A 409 36.01 9.46 0.87
N VAL A 410 35.56 10.66 1.26
CA VAL A 410 36.44 11.70 1.82
C VAL A 410 37.12 11.17 3.08
N ASP A 411 36.36 10.53 3.98
CA ASP A 411 36.91 10.01 5.23
C ASP A 411 37.90 8.87 4.95
N ILE A 412 37.54 7.93 4.06
CA ILE A 412 38.41 6.81 3.64
C ILE A 412 39.73 7.32 3.03
N PHE A 413 39.68 8.31 2.12
CA PHE A 413 40.92 8.84 1.53
C PHE A 413 41.79 9.54 2.57
N ASN A 414 41.20 10.30 3.50
CA ASN A 414 41.96 10.95 4.56
C ASN A 414 42.59 9.94 5.53
N GLU A 415 41.91 8.82 5.81
CA GLU A 415 42.45 7.72 6.60
C GLU A 415 43.69 7.12 5.91
N ILE A 416 43.58 6.77 4.62
CA ILE A 416 44.72 6.28 3.82
C ILE A 416 45.90 7.27 3.86
N PHE A 417 45.64 8.56 3.73
CA PHE A 417 46.69 9.59 3.77
C PHE A 417 47.31 9.74 5.15
N SER A 418 46.60 9.39 6.22
CA SER A 418 47.12 9.46 7.58
C SER A 418 47.93 8.23 7.97
N GLU A 419 47.59 7.06 7.41
CA GLU A 419 48.25 5.77 7.69
C GLU A 419 49.48 5.52 6.81
N ASP A 420 49.55 6.14 5.61
CA ASP A 420 50.67 5.93 4.70
C ASP A 420 52.00 6.42 5.29
N ASN A 421 53.04 5.60 5.11
CA ASN A 421 54.39 5.92 5.59
C ASN A 421 55.19 6.77 4.59
N TYR A 422 54.65 7.03 3.40
CA TYR A 422 55.30 7.78 2.31
C TYR A 422 56.71 7.28 1.98
N THR A 423 56.89 5.96 1.98
CA THR A 423 58.14 5.32 1.53
C THR A 423 57.89 4.34 0.39
N PRO A 424 58.85 4.19 -0.54
CA PRO A 424 58.82 3.16 -1.57
C PRO A 424 58.57 1.76 -1.00
N ILE A 425 57.70 0.97 -1.61
CA ILE A 425 57.39 -0.38 -1.13
C ILE A 425 58.55 -1.33 -1.42
N TYR A 426 58.99 -2.09 -0.41
CA TYR A 426 60.01 -3.12 -0.51
C TYR A 426 59.36 -4.50 -0.48
N VAL A 427 59.81 -5.37 -1.38
CA VAL A 427 59.28 -6.71 -1.53
C VAL A 427 60.39 -7.73 -1.53
N GLU A 428 60.31 -8.71 -0.65
CA GLU A 428 61.35 -9.74 -0.48
C GLU A 428 60.97 -11.05 -1.18
N SER A 429 59.68 -11.26 -1.48
CA SER A 429 59.17 -12.51 -2.06
C SER A 429 58.33 -12.32 -3.33
N ILE A 430 58.23 -13.38 -4.14
CA ILE A 430 57.34 -13.42 -5.31
C ILE A 430 55.87 -13.32 -4.92
N GLU A 431 55.51 -13.78 -3.71
CA GLU A 431 54.14 -13.78 -3.19
C GLU A 431 53.69 -12.34 -2.88
N GLU A 432 54.52 -11.58 -2.17
CA GLU A 432 54.31 -10.15 -1.91
C GLU A 432 54.28 -9.32 -3.19
N TYR A 433 55.15 -9.63 -4.16
CA TYR A 433 55.16 -8.96 -5.47
C TYR A 433 53.84 -9.17 -6.19
N THR A 434 53.37 -10.43 -6.22
CA THR A 434 52.10 -10.80 -6.85
C THR A 434 50.92 -10.13 -6.15
N ALA A 435 50.94 -10.03 -4.82
CA ALA A 435 49.89 -9.35 -4.06
C ALA A 435 49.75 -7.88 -4.47
N ILE A 436 50.88 -7.15 -4.62
CA ILE A 436 50.87 -5.74 -5.03
C ILE A 436 50.43 -5.59 -6.50
N VAL A 437 50.93 -6.43 -7.40
CA VAL A 437 50.55 -6.36 -8.83
C VAL A 437 49.07 -6.72 -9.05
N THR A 438 48.51 -7.59 -8.22
CA THR A 438 47.07 -7.93 -8.26
C THR A 438 46.21 -6.74 -7.82
N GLN A 439 46.69 -5.94 -6.86
CA GLN A 439 46.02 -4.74 -6.40
C GLN A 439 46.17 -3.58 -7.39
N PHE A 440 47.37 -3.38 -7.91
CA PHE A 440 47.69 -2.30 -8.84
C PHE A 440 48.41 -2.86 -10.08
N PRO A 441 47.76 -2.86 -11.26
CA PRO A 441 48.31 -3.47 -12.46
C PRO A 441 49.43 -2.60 -13.03
N ILE A 442 50.67 -2.84 -12.59
CA ILE A 442 51.87 -2.23 -13.15
C ILE A 442 52.47 -3.11 -14.23
N GLN A 443 52.89 -2.45 -15.31
CA GLN A 443 53.77 -3.04 -16.33
C GLN A 443 55.10 -2.30 -16.27
N ASP A 444 56.07 -2.86 -15.56
CA ASP A 444 57.46 -2.38 -15.56
C ASP A 444 58.41 -3.54 -15.83
N GLU A 445 58.81 -3.68 -17.10
CA GLU A 445 59.72 -4.74 -17.56
C GLU A 445 61.09 -4.70 -16.86
N ASN A 446 61.51 -3.53 -16.36
CA ASN A 446 62.79 -3.41 -15.65
C ASN A 446 62.68 -3.99 -14.25
N LEU A 447 61.59 -3.68 -13.54
CA LEU A 447 61.31 -4.23 -12.22
C LEU A 447 61.06 -5.74 -12.26
N GLU A 448 60.51 -6.27 -13.35
CA GLU A 448 60.32 -7.71 -13.56
C GLU A 448 61.66 -8.46 -13.65
N ARG A 449 62.68 -7.85 -14.28
CA ARG A 449 64.01 -8.45 -14.50
C ARG A 449 64.92 -8.42 -13.27
N GLU A 450 64.67 -7.57 -12.29
CA GLU A 450 65.49 -7.47 -11.07
C GLU A 450 65.33 -8.70 -10.15
N SER A 451 66.38 -9.05 -9.40
CA SER A 451 66.33 -10.06 -8.34
C SER A 451 65.79 -9.47 -7.04
N PHE A 452 65.12 -10.28 -6.21
CA PHE A 452 64.66 -9.84 -4.90
C PHE A 452 65.83 -9.42 -3.97
N PRO A 453 65.65 -8.40 -3.11
CA PRO A 453 64.42 -7.65 -2.88
C PRO A 453 64.14 -6.60 -3.96
N LYS A 454 62.89 -6.54 -4.44
CA LYS A 454 62.43 -5.57 -5.44
C LYS A 454 61.91 -4.31 -4.74
N ARG A 455 62.11 -3.15 -5.36
CA ARG A 455 61.66 -1.86 -4.83
C ARG A 455 60.69 -1.20 -5.79
N PHE A 456 59.44 -1.05 -5.37
CA PHE A 456 58.48 -0.26 -6.11
C PHE A 456 58.72 1.23 -5.87
N PRO A 457 58.60 2.09 -6.90
CA PRO A 457 58.89 3.52 -6.79
C PRO A 457 57.80 4.33 -6.04
N PHE A 458 56.63 3.76 -5.79
CA PHE A 458 55.50 4.37 -5.07
C PHE A 458 55.30 3.75 -3.67
N SER A 459 54.55 4.44 -2.81
CA SER A 459 54.12 3.93 -1.49
C SER A 459 52.76 3.23 -1.54
N GLN A 460 52.32 2.61 -0.42
CA GLN A 460 51.02 1.91 -0.33
C GLN A 460 49.82 2.80 -0.67
N PHE A 461 49.99 4.11 -0.49
CA PHE A 461 49.16 5.17 -1.05
C PHE A 461 48.58 4.88 -2.45
N VAL A 462 49.38 4.40 -3.40
CA VAL A 462 48.93 4.22 -4.79
C VAL A 462 48.00 3.01 -4.95
N PRO A 463 48.39 1.77 -4.55
CA PRO A 463 47.49 0.63 -4.54
C PRO A 463 46.20 0.87 -3.76
N ASP A 464 46.28 1.50 -2.57
CA ASP A 464 45.12 1.73 -1.71
C ASP A 464 44.13 2.71 -2.35
N VAL A 465 44.60 3.84 -2.85
CA VAL A 465 43.74 4.80 -3.56
C VAL A 465 43.10 4.16 -4.80
N TYR A 466 43.87 3.40 -5.58
CA TYR A 466 43.36 2.72 -6.77
C TYR A 466 42.27 1.69 -6.42
N ASN A 467 42.48 0.88 -5.38
CA ASN A 467 41.49 -0.08 -4.90
C ASN A 467 40.23 0.61 -4.38
N GLN A 468 40.35 1.72 -3.66
CA GLN A 468 39.17 2.45 -3.18
C GLN A 468 38.38 3.12 -4.31
N VAL A 469 39.06 3.58 -5.37
CA VAL A 469 38.37 4.06 -6.59
C VAL A 469 37.62 2.90 -7.27
N LYS A 470 38.21 1.70 -7.37
CA LYS A 470 37.50 0.51 -7.86
C LYS A 470 36.32 0.12 -6.98
N ALA A 471 36.47 0.19 -5.65
CA ALA A 471 35.38 -0.07 -4.71
C ALA A 471 34.23 0.93 -4.89
N TYR A 472 34.55 2.22 -5.11
CA TYR A 472 33.56 3.25 -5.44
C TYR A 472 32.81 2.93 -6.74
N ILE A 473 33.55 2.58 -7.80
CA ILE A 473 32.97 2.20 -9.10
C ILE A 473 32.00 1.02 -8.92
N ASN A 474 32.39 0.00 -8.16
CA ASN A 474 31.54 -1.16 -7.87
C ASN A 474 30.30 -0.76 -7.06
N ALA A 475 30.42 0.18 -6.12
CA ALA A 475 29.29 0.71 -5.36
C ALA A 475 28.30 1.49 -6.24
N CYS A 476 28.79 2.26 -7.22
CA CYS A 476 27.96 2.91 -8.24
C CYS A 476 27.27 1.88 -9.14
N LEU A 477 28.00 0.84 -9.59
CA LEU A 477 27.46 -0.24 -10.41
C LEU A 477 26.34 -1.00 -9.67
N LYS A 478 26.54 -1.30 -8.38
CA LYS A 478 25.54 -1.94 -7.52
C LYS A 478 24.26 -1.12 -7.40
N TYR A 479 24.37 0.22 -7.37
CA TYR A 479 23.18 1.08 -7.39
C TYR A 479 22.47 1.01 -8.77
N SER A 480 23.19 0.97 -9.88
CA SER A 480 22.57 0.89 -11.22
C SER A 480 21.91 -0.42 -11.57
N ALA A 481 22.19 -1.50 -10.83
CA ALA A 481 21.50 -2.78 -11.02
C ALA A 481 19.97 -2.59 -10.93
N ASP A 482 19.21 -3.32 -11.74
CA ASP A 482 17.74 -3.36 -11.70
C ASP A 482 17.01 -2.03 -12.03
N LEU A 483 17.70 -1.01 -12.53
CA LEU A 483 17.08 0.25 -13.00
C LEU A 483 16.62 0.21 -14.47
N HIS A 484 16.73 -0.96 -15.14
CA HIS A 484 16.44 -1.14 -16.57
C HIS A 484 17.16 -0.17 -17.52
N LEU A 485 18.33 0.33 -17.10
CA LEU A 485 19.19 1.18 -17.92
C LEU A 485 19.92 0.34 -18.97
N SER A 486 20.20 0.93 -20.12
CA SER A 486 21.09 0.34 -21.12
C SER A 486 22.54 0.28 -20.63
N HIS A 487 23.32 -0.67 -21.15
CA HIS A 487 24.75 -0.78 -20.83
C HIS A 487 25.51 0.53 -21.08
N THR A 488 25.14 1.28 -22.12
CA THR A 488 25.71 2.59 -22.45
C THR A 488 25.36 3.66 -21.42
N GLU A 489 24.11 3.70 -20.93
CA GLU A 489 23.70 4.66 -19.90
C GLU A 489 24.37 4.38 -18.56
N ILE A 490 24.54 3.09 -18.22
CA ILE A 490 25.27 2.66 -17.01
C ILE A 490 26.75 3.10 -17.12
N ASP A 491 27.37 2.90 -18.28
CA ASP A 491 28.76 3.28 -18.54
C ASP A 491 28.98 4.79 -18.41
N ASP A 492 28.20 5.61 -19.11
CA ASP A 492 28.25 7.06 -19.03
C ASP A 492 28.01 7.57 -17.60
N MET A 493 27.08 6.95 -16.88
CA MET A 493 26.78 7.27 -15.49
C MET A 493 27.97 6.96 -14.57
N ILE A 494 28.56 5.78 -14.68
CA ILE A 494 29.72 5.38 -13.86
C ILE A 494 30.90 6.30 -14.16
N ARG A 495 31.18 6.59 -15.43
CA ARG A 495 32.25 7.53 -15.83
C ARG A 495 32.03 8.91 -15.25
N LYS A 496 30.80 9.44 -15.31
CA LYS A 496 30.46 10.75 -14.71
C LYS A 496 30.65 10.76 -13.20
N SER A 497 30.19 9.72 -12.49
CA SER A 497 30.34 9.62 -11.03
C SER A 497 31.81 9.45 -10.60
N THR A 498 32.59 8.68 -11.37
CA THR A 498 34.03 8.48 -11.15
C THR A 498 34.80 9.77 -11.41
N ASN A 499 34.44 10.52 -12.45
CA ASN A 499 35.01 11.84 -12.71
C ASN A 499 34.76 12.81 -11.56
N LEU A 500 33.55 12.81 -10.98
CA LEU A 500 33.24 13.62 -9.81
C LEU A 500 34.08 13.20 -8.59
N LEU A 501 34.23 11.89 -8.35
CA LEU A 501 35.08 11.38 -7.28
C LEU A 501 36.54 11.84 -7.47
N LEU A 502 37.12 11.62 -8.65
CA LEU A 502 38.52 11.96 -8.93
C LEU A 502 38.74 13.48 -8.84
N THR A 503 37.97 14.28 -9.58
CA THR A 503 38.23 15.72 -9.72
C THR A 503 37.85 16.52 -8.49
N ARG A 504 36.69 16.25 -7.88
CA ARG A 504 36.17 17.06 -6.77
C ARG A 504 36.60 16.51 -5.42
N THR A 505 36.52 15.20 -5.23
CA THR A 505 36.66 14.58 -3.91
C THR A 505 38.11 14.27 -3.62
N LEU A 506 38.71 13.40 -4.42
CA LEU A 506 40.12 13.06 -4.31
C LEU A 506 40.98 14.31 -4.55
N GLY A 507 40.71 15.10 -5.59
CA GLY A 507 41.41 16.37 -5.83
C GLY A 507 41.38 17.33 -4.63
N SER A 508 40.23 17.49 -3.97
CA SER A 508 40.14 18.31 -2.75
C SER A 508 40.92 17.71 -1.58
N CYS A 509 40.86 16.39 -1.38
CA CYS A 509 41.62 15.72 -0.32
C CYS A 509 43.13 15.85 -0.56
N LEU A 510 43.58 15.71 -1.80
CA LEU A 510 44.98 15.89 -2.21
C LEU A 510 45.47 17.33 -2.04
N SER A 511 44.68 18.32 -2.47
CA SER A 511 45.04 19.73 -2.25
C SER A 511 45.15 20.03 -0.75
N SER A 512 44.26 19.48 0.06
CA SER A 512 44.34 19.59 1.52
C SER A 512 45.54 18.87 2.11
N LEU A 513 45.95 17.73 1.54
CA LEU A 513 47.14 16.99 1.96
C LEU A 513 48.41 17.80 1.67
N ILE A 514 48.60 18.25 0.43
CA ILE A 514 49.80 18.96 -0.04
C ILE A 514 50.03 20.27 0.74
N LYS A 515 48.94 20.93 1.16
CA LYS A 515 49.01 22.18 1.94
C LYS A 515 49.30 21.97 3.43
N LYS A 516 49.40 20.73 3.93
CA LYS A 516 49.71 20.47 5.34
C LYS A 516 51.16 20.89 5.65
N PRO A 517 51.39 21.79 6.64
CA PRO A 517 52.73 22.26 6.97
C PRO A 517 53.61 21.20 7.65
N SER A 518 53.02 20.10 8.11
CA SER A 518 53.73 18.98 8.77
C SER A 518 54.46 18.05 7.80
N LEU A 519 54.21 18.17 6.49
CA LEU A 519 54.85 17.30 5.50
C LEU A 519 56.32 17.63 5.36
N THR A 520 57.18 16.62 5.39
CA THR A 520 58.60 16.76 5.12
C THR A 520 58.87 16.82 3.61
N LEU A 521 60.03 17.36 3.23
CA LEU A 521 60.44 17.45 1.83
C LEU A 521 60.44 16.06 1.14
N LEU A 522 60.94 15.03 1.82
CA LEU A 522 60.94 13.65 1.32
C LEU A 522 59.53 13.08 1.11
N GLN A 523 58.59 13.41 2.00
CA GLN A 523 57.19 13.01 1.85
C GLN A 523 56.52 13.69 0.66
N LEU A 524 56.76 14.99 0.44
CA LEU A 524 56.23 15.70 -0.73
C LEU A 524 56.75 15.10 -2.05
N ILE A 525 58.02 14.72 -2.06
CA ILE A 525 58.64 14.04 -3.21
C ILE A 525 57.97 12.71 -3.48
N GLN A 526 57.77 11.90 -2.45
CA GLN A 526 57.07 10.63 -2.60
C GLN A 526 55.62 10.83 -3.05
N ILE A 527 54.91 11.84 -2.54
CA ILE A 527 53.56 12.20 -3.00
C ILE A 527 53.56 12.58 -4.49
N SER A 528 54.53 13.37 -4.95
CA SER A 528 54.67 13.72 -6.37
C SER A 528 54.89 12.47 -7.25
N ILE A 529 55.72 11.53 -6.80
CA ILE A 529 55.92 10.24 -7.48
C ILE A 529 54.62 9.43 -7.49
N ASN A 530 53.92 9.34 -6.36
CA ASN A 530 52.64 8.64 -6.25
C ASN A 530 51.60 9.22 -7.22
N MET A 531 51.51 10.56 -7.35
CA MET A 531 50.61 11.22 -8.33
C MET A 531 50.93 10.80 -9.77
N ASN A 532 52.21 10.65 -10.11
CA ASN A 532 52.62 10.22 -11.44
C ASN A 532 52.15 8.79 -11.77
N TYR A 533 52.10 7.89 -10.78
CA TYR A 533 51.57 6.54 -10.97
C TYR A 533 50.04 6.50 -10.97
N LEU A 534 49.38 7.31 -10.14
CA LEU A 534 47.92 7.46 -10.17
C LEU A 534 47.44 8.10 -11.48
N GLU A 535 48.20 9.03 -12.06
CA GLU A 535 47.93 9.59 -13.38
C GLU A 535 47.88 8.48 -14.45
N LYS A 536 48.89 7.59 -14.47
CA LYS A 536 48.94 6.45 -15.40
C LYS A 536 47.79 5.46 -15.14
N SER A 537 47.36 5.33 -13.89
CA SER A 537 46.30 4.39 -13.51
C SER A 537 44.93 4.70 -14.11
N CYS A 538 44.68 5.95 -14.53
CA CYS A 538 43.42 6.35 -15.15
C CYS A 538 43.07 5.50 -16.39
N LEU A 539 44.07 5.06 -17.17
CA LEU A 539 43.84 4.18 -18.32
C LEU A 539 43.30 2.81 -17.88
N TYR A 540 43.89 2.23 -16.84
CA TYR A 540 43.42 0.95 -16.28
C TYR A 540 42.02 1.08 -15.66
N LEU A 541 41.69 2.24 -15.09
CA LEU A 541 40.34 2.51 -14.60
C LEU A 541 39.33 2.62 -15.74
N GLU A 542 39.69 3.23 -16.87
CA GLU A 542 38.83 3.30 -18.06
C GLU A 542 38.55 1.91 -18.64
N GLU A 543 39.58 1.07 -18.75
CA GLU A 543 39.43 -0.33 -19.18
C GLU A 543 38.60 -1.15 -18.21
N TYR A 544 38.80 -0.94 -16.89
CA TYR A 544 38.02 -1.60 -15.86
C TYR A 544 36.53 -1.24 -15.95
N ILE A 545 36.20 0.05 -16.11
CA ILE A 545 34.80 0.50 -16.27
C ILE A 545 34.17 -0.15 -17.50
N SER A 546 34.83 -0.13 -18.66
CA SER A 546 34.30 -0.77 -19.86
C SER A 546 34.12 -2.29 -19.68
N SER A 547 35.04 -2.95 -18.98
CA SER A 547 34.97 -4.40 -18.72
C SER A 547 33.77 -4.78 -17.84
N ILE A 548 33.45 -3.97 -16.82
CA ILE A 548 32.34 -4.29 -15.89
C ILE A 548 30.97 -3.86 -16.44
N THR A 549 30.91 -2.85 -17.30
CA THR A 549 29.66 -2.37 -17.90
C THR A 549 29.27 -3.17 -19.15
N GLY A 550 30.24 -3.84 -19.78
CA GLY A 550 30.03 -4.59 -21.02
C GLY A 550 29.90 -3.69 -22.25
N ALA A 551 30.20 -2.39 -22.12
CA ALA A 551 30.21 -1.46 -23.24
C ALA A 551 31.40 -1.76 -24.16
N GLN A 552 31.16 -1.90 -25.46
CA GLN A 552 32.24 -2.11 -26.44
C GLN A 552 33.14 -0.87 -26.52
N ASN A 553 34.46 -1.09 -26.45
CA ASN A 553 35.50 -0.03 -26.44
C ASN A 553 35.54 0.85 -27.71
N ASP A 554 34.80 0.50 -28.77
CA ASP A 554 34.87 1.13 -30.09
C ASP A 554 33.91 2.32 -30.30
N SER A 555 33.15 2.75 -29.28
CA SER A 555 32.32 3.94 -29.43
C SER A 555 33.15 5.22 -29.28
N VAL A 556 33.37 5.92 -30.40
CA VAL A 556 34.13 7.18 -30.55
C VAL A 556 33.62 8.32 -29.63
N HIS A 557 32.52 8.12 -28.92
CA HIS A 557 31.86 9.10 -28.05
C HIS A 557 32.00 8.81 -26.54
N MET A 558 32.80 7.83 -26.10
CA MET A 558 32.95 7.58 -24.65
C MET A 558 33.64 8.75 -23.93
N ALA A 559 33.04 9.17 -22.81
CA ALA A 559 33.63 10.18 -21.94
C ALA A 559 34.91 9.64 -21.29
N ARG A 560 36.04 10.32 -21.54
CA ARG A 560 37.31 10.00 -20.86
C ARG A 560 37.28 10.40 -19.39
N LEU A 561 38.13 9.75 -18.60
CA LEU A 561 38.35 10.14 -17.22
C LEU A 561 39.18 11.43 -17.18
N HIS A 562 38.69 12.42 -16.45
CA HIS A 562 39.36 13.68 -16.16
C HIS A 562 40.31 13.57 -14.97
N GLY A 563 40.55 12.34 -14.48
CA GLY A 563 41.54 12.07 -13.44
C GLY A 563 42.95 12.46 -13.85
N THR A 564 43.32 12.24 -15.12
CA THR A 564 44.65 12.55 -15.65
C THR A 564 44.98 14.04 -15.53
N THR A 565 44.04 14.93 -15.83
CA THR A 565 44.26 16.38 -15.68
C THR A 565 44.34 16.77 -14.20
N MET A 566 43.46 16.21 -13.35
CA MET A 566 43.50 16.51 -11.91
C MET A 566 44.81 16.05 -11.25
N PHE A 567 45.29 14.85 -11.56
CA PHE A 567 46.56 14.36 -11.01
C PHE A 567 47.76 15.15 -11.52
N LYS A 568 47.72 15.66 -12.77
CA LYS A 568 48.74 16.59 -13.28
C LYS A 568 48.76 17.91 -12.51
N ASP A 569 47.58 18.47 -12.24
CA ASP A 569 47.46 19.71 -11.47
C ASP A 569 47.94 19.50 -10.02
N ALA A 570 47.49 18.43 -9.36
CA ALA A 570 47.92 18.08 -8.01
C ALA A 570 49.43 17.78 -7.92
N LYS A 571 50.00 17.16 -8.97
CA LYS A 571 51.44 16.95 -9.08
C LYS A 571 52.18 18.28 -9.23
N SER A 572 51.70 19.19 -10.08
CA SER A 572 52.28 20.53 -10.24
C SER A 572 52.25 21.32 -8.92
N ASP A 573 51.14 21.24 -8.18
CA ASP A 573 51.03 21.84 -6.84
C ASP A 573 52.05 21.24 -5.87
N ALA A 574 52.21 19.91 -5.85
CA ALA A 574 53.21 19.24 -5.02
C ALA A 574 54.63 19.67 -5.39
N GLU A 575 54.95 19.77 -6.69
CA GLU A 575 56.24 20.24 -7.20
C GLU A 575 56.54 21.69 -6.77
N GLU A 576 55.55 22.60 -6.85
CA GLU A 576 55.71 23.98 -6.38
C GLU A 576 56.00 24.03 -4.87
N HIS A 577 55.30 23.20 -4.09
CA HIS A 577 55.54 23.08 -2.65
C HIS A 577 56.91 22.48 -2.32
N ILE A 578 57.42 21.54 -3.14
CA ILE A 578 58.80 21.03 -3.03
C ILE A 578 59.80 22.18 -3.18
N TYR A 579 59.63 23.03 -4.19
CA TYR A 579 60.55 24.17 -4.40
C TYR A 579 60.49 25.16 -3.24
N LYS A 580 59.29 25.48 -2.75
CA LYS A 580 59.12 26.39 -1.60
C LYS A 580 59.74 25.83 -0.33
N GLN A 581 59.47 24.55 -0.01
CA GLN A 581 60.00 23.94 1.19
C GLN A 581 61.52 23.74 1.13
N LEU A 582 62.06 23.42 -0.04
CA LEU A 582 63.50 23.39 -0.26
C LEU A 582 64.12 24.77 0.00
N ASN A 583 63.55 25.84 -0.57
CA ASN A 583 64.03 27.20 -0.35
C ASN A 583 63.91 27.64 1.12
N LEU A 584 62.82 27.30 1.82
CA LEU A 584 62.68 27.56 3.26
C LEU A 584 63.74 26.83 4.08
N LYS A 585 64.09 25.59 3.71
CA LYS A 585 65.20 24.87 4.36
C LYS A 585 66.54 25.52 4.07
N ILE A 586 66.74 26.06 2.86
CA ILE A 586 67.93 26.84 2.55
C ILE A 586 67.97 28.11 3.42
N ASP A 587 66.84 28.82 3.58
CA ASP A 587 66.75 30.01 4.43
C ASP A 587 67.14 29.70 5.89
N GLU A 588 66.72 28.56 6.45
CA GLU A 588 67.14 28.12 7.79
C GLU A 588 68.68 27.99 7.92
N PHE A 589 69.38 27.57 6.87
CA PHE A 589 70.85 27.55 6.85
C PHE A 589 71.45 28.95 6.63
N MET A 590 70.82 29.77 5.79
CA MET A 590 71.29 31.13 5.51
C MET A 590 71.13 32.04 6.74
N ASP A 591 70.12 31.83 7.58
CA ASP A 591 69.94 32.55 8.85
C ASP A 591 71.09 32.31 9.86
N LEU A 592 71.86 31.23 9.69
CA LEU A 592 73.06 30.96 10.49
C LEU A 592 74.28 31.77 10.01
N ALA A 593 74.16 32.50 8.90
CA ALA A 593 75.24 33.30 8.36
C ALA A 593 75.59 34.45 9.30
N SER A 594 76.81 34.42 9.84
CA SER A 594 77.36 35.49 10.69
C SER A 594 78.64 36.04 10.07
N TYR A 595 78.50 37.00 9.16
CA TYR A 595 79.65 37.67 8.54
C TYR A 595 80.19 38.77 9.44
N ASP A 596 81.47 38.66 9.80
CA ASP A 596 82.22 39.79 10.37
C ASP A 596 82.78 40.62 9.21
N TRP A 597 82.09 41.70 8.86
CA TRP A 597 82.46 42.55 7.72
C TRP A 597 83.74 43.36 7.93
N LEU A 598 84.29 43.37 9.16
CA LEU A 598 85.53 44.05 9.55
C LEU A 598 86.72 43.10 9.70
N LEU A 599 86.59 41.86 9.23
CA LEU A 599 87.61 40.82 9.34
C LEU A 599 88.93 41.23 8.63
N PRO A 600 90.07 41.30 9.34
CA PRO A 600 91.33 41.77 8.76
C PRO A 600 91.91 40.80 7.70
N GLU A 601 91.76 39.49 7.90
CA GLU A 601 92.18 38.44 6.95
C GLU A 601 91.16 37.30 6.93
N ALA A 602 90.98 36.65 5.77
CA ALA A 602 90.06 35.53 5.64
C ALA A 602 90.49 34.32 6.49
N LYS A 603 89.53 33.50 6.93
CA LYS A 603 89.80 32.30 7.74
C LYS A 603 90.42 31.15 6.93
N GLY A 604 90.48 31.28 5.60
CA GLY A 604 91.13 30.33 4.69
C GLY A 604 90.30 29.08 4.33
N HIS A 605 89.12 28.92 4.92
CA HIS A 605 88.14 27.89 4.58
C HIS A 605 86.75 28.52 4.46
N ALA A 606 85.82 27.85 3.76
CA ALA A 606 84.43 28.31 3.68
C ALA A 606 83.74 28.26 5.06
N SER A 607 82.72 29.09 5.23
CA SER A 607 81.90 29.20 6.43
C SER A 607 81.17 27.89 6.69
N GLY A 608 81.05 27.49 7.96
CA GLY A 608 80.49 26.18 8.35
C GLY A 608 79.07 25.97 7.82
N TYR A 609 78.23 26.99 7.86
CA TYR A 609 76.85 26.91 7.37
C TYR A 609 76.76 26.59 5.86
N VAL A 610 77.73 27.05 5.05
CA VAL A 610 77.77 26.77 3.60
C VAL A 610 78.16 25.32 3.34
N ILE A 611 79.11 24.80 4.13
CA ILE A 611 79.52 23.39 4.04
C ILE A 611 78.33 22.49 4.41
N ASP A 612 77.63 22.81 5.50
CA ASP A 612 76.44 22.08 5.95
C ASP A 612 75.28 22.18 4.94
N LEU A 613 75.07 23.36 4.34
CA LEU A 613 74.09 23.58 3.28
C LEU A 613 74.39 22.73 2.03
N VAL A 614 75.64 22.72 1.57
CA VAL A 614 76.06 21.91 0.41
C VAL A 614 75.88 20.43 0.71
N ALA A 615 76.26 19.96 1.90
CA ALA A 615 76.07 18.57 2.31
C ALA A 615 74.57 18.19 2.36
N PHE A 616 73.73 19.08 2.88
CA PHE A 616 72.27 18.91 2.88
C PHE A 616 71.71 18.82 1.45
N LEU A 617 72.11 19.71 0.55
CA LEU A 617 71.65 19.70 -0.85
C LEU A 617 72.11 18.45 -1.59
N GLN A 618 73.36 18.02 -1.42
CA GLN A 618 73.86 16.77 -2.00
C GLN A 618 73.03 15.57 -1.52
N SER A 619 72.82 15.43 -0.21
CA SER A 619 71.98 14.36 0.35
C SER A 619 70.53 14.40 -0.15
N THR A 620 69.97 15.60 -0.25
CA THR A 620 68.59 15.83 -0.72
C THR A 620 68.44 15.47 -2.20
N PHE A 621 69.34 15.94 -3.07
CA PHE A 621 69.29 15.65 -4.50
C PHE A 621 69.63 14.19 -4.84
N MET A 622 70.45 13.51 -4.03
CA MET A 622 70.59 12.04 -4.15
C MET A 622 69.25 11.32 -3.93
N SER A 623 68.39 11.86 -3.05
CA SER A 623 67.04 11.33 -2.83
C SER A 623 66.06 11.67 -3.98
N PHE A 624 66.41 12.60 -4.89
CA PHE A 624 65.59 12.99 -6.04
C PHE A 624 65.78 12.06 -7.24
N THR A 625 66.61 11.03 -7.13
CA THR A 625 66.85 10.04 -8.19
C THR A 625 65.58 9.39 -8.74
N ASN A 626 64.51 9.33 -7.94
CA ASN A 626 63.22 8.77 -8.34
C ASN A 626 62.21 9.82 -8.90
N LEU A 627 62.55 11.11 -8.88
CA LEU A 627 61.74 12.17 -9.48
C LEU A 627 61.95 12.25 -10.99
N PRO A 628 60.97 12.76 -11.77
CA PRO A 628 61.19 13.09 -13.16
C PRO A 628 62.35 14.09 -13.30
N GLU A 629 63.25 13.82 -14.26
CA GLU A 629 64.49 14.60 -14.48
C GLU A 629 64.24 16.11 -14.58
N LYS A 630 63.13 16.51 -15.23
CA LYS A 630 62.73 17.92 -15.37
C LYS A 630 62.44 18.61 -14.04
N VAL A 631 61.81 17.90 -13.10
CA VAL A 631 61.42 18.43 -11.78
C VAL A 631 62.67 18.57 -10.92
N ALA A 632 63.51 17.53 -10.91
CA ALA A 632 64.77 17.56 -10.18
C ALA A 632 65.67 18.70 -10.69
N LYS A 633 65.82 18.86 -12.01
CA LYS A 633 66.56 19.99 -12.62
C LYS A 633 66.00 21.35 -12.21
N THR A 634 64.68 21.51 -12.23
CA THR A 634 64.01 22.76 -11.84
C THR A 634 64.22 23.06 -10.35
N ALA A 635 64.14 22.04 -9.47
CA ALA A 635 64.41 22.20 -8.04
C ALA A 635 65.85 22.64 -7.77
N CYS A 636 66.82 22.01 -8.44
CA CYS A 636 68.23 22.37 -8.30
C CYS A 636 68.51 23.79 -8.82
N MET A 637 67.90 24.17 -9.94
CA MET A 637 68.00 25.53 -10.46
C MET A 637 67.39 26.56 -9.50
N SER A 638 66.20 26.26 -8.96
CA SER A 638 65.54 27.10 -7.95
C SER A 638 66.42 27.28 -6.72
N ALA A 639 66.97 26.19 -6.17
CA ALA A 639 67.87 26.22 -5.03
C ALA A 639 69.12 27.06 -5.29
N CYS A 640 69.83 26.81 -6.40
CA CYS A 640 71.03 27.58 -6.75
C CYS A 640 70.74 29.07 -6.93
N LYS A 641 69.62 29.41 -7.60
CA LYS A 641 69.20 30.81 -7.79
C LYS A 641 68.82 31.48 -6.47
N HIS A 642 68.15 30.74 -5.58
CA HIS A 642 67.78 31.23 -4.24
C HIS A 642 69.03 31.54 -3.42
N ILE A 643 70.00 30.61 -3.37
CA ILE A 643 71.29 30.81 -2.70
C ILE A 643 72.04 32.02 -3.27
N ALA A 644 72.13 32.13 -4.60
CA ALA A 644 72.80 33.26 -5.26
C ALA A 644 72.14 34.61 -4.90
N ASN A 645 70.79 34.65 -4.83
CA ASN A 645 70.07 35.85 -4.42
C ASN A 645 70.29 36.17 -2.94
N SER A 646 70.19 35.20 -2.03
CA SER A 646 70.42 35.40 -0.59
C SER A 646 71.85 35.87 -0.30
N LEU A 647 72.85 35.28 -0.95
CA LEU A 647 74.25 35.75 -0.85
C LEU A 647 74.41 37.19 -1.36
N LYS A 648 73.69 37.56 -2.42
CA LYS A 648 73.71 38.93 -2.96
C LYS A 648 73.03 39.90 -1.99
N GLU A 649 71.94 39.50 -1.36
CA GLU A 649 71.24 40.30 -0.34
C GLU A 649 72.14 40.56 0.87
N PHE A 650 72.94 39.58 1.31
CA PHE A 650 73.93 39.80 2.37
C PHE A 650 74.95 40.88 2.01
N LEU A 651 75.41 40.97 0.76
CA LEU A 651 76.34 42.04 0.35
C LEU A 651 75.67 43.42 0.24
N LEU A 652 74.35 43.45 0.03
CA LEU A 652 73.56 44.67 -0.17
C LEU A 652 72.83 45.12 1.10
N ASP A 653 73.09 44.48 2.24
CA ASP A 653 72.45 44.81 3.50
C ASP A 653 72.83 46.24 3.95
N ASN A 654 71.82 47.03 4.29
CA ASN A 654 71.96 48.42 4.72
C ASN A 654 72.71 48.56 6.07
N GLU A 655 72.80 47.47 6.85
CA GLU A 655 73.58 47.41 8.08
C GLU A 655 75.11 47.48 7.80
N ILE A 656 75.54 47.16 6.58
CA ILE A 656 76.96 47.14 6.19
C ILE A 656 77.45 48.55 5.86
N ARG A 657 78.15 49.17 6.81
CA ARG A 657 78.72 50.51 6.63
C ARG A 657 80.15 50.51 6.06
N GLN A 658 80.91 49.43 6.27
CA GLN A 658 82.30 49.28 5.85
C GLN A 658 82.61 47.81 5.53
N LEU A 659 83.39 47.58 4.47
CA LEU A 659 83.82 46.26 4.00
C LEU A 659 85.35 46.19 3.95
N THR A 660 85.92 45.20 4.63
CA THR A 660 87.36 44.88 4.55
C THR A 660 87.67 43.87 3.45
N MET A 661 88.91 43.85 2.97
CA MET A 661 89.32 42.86 1.96
C MET A 661 89.29 41.43 2.51
N GLY A 662 89.57 41.23 3.82
CA GLY A 662 89.52 39.92 4.46
C GLY A 662 88.11 39.32 4.53
N SER A 663 87.10 40.14 4.84
CA SER A 663 85.69 39.71 4.81
C SER A 663 85.19 39.42 3.40
N LEU A 664 85.60 40.22 2.40
CA LEU A 664 85.28 39.96 0.99
C LEU A 664 85.93 38.66 0.47
N GLN A 665 87.17 38.38 0.90
CA GLN A 665 87.84 37.12 0.57
C GLN A 665 87.16 35.91 1.22
N GLN A 666 86.68 36.05 2.46
CA GLN A 666 85.88 35.01 3.12
C GLN A 666 84.57 34.73 2.37
N PHE A 667 83.85 35.79 1.98
CA PHE A 667 82.64 35.66 1.16
C PHE A 667 82.93 35.01 -0.20
N ASN A 668 84.07 35.33 -0.82
CA ASN A 668 84.50 34.69 -2.07
C ASN A 668 84.78 33.18 -1.88
N LEU A 669 85.32 32.74 -0.74
CA LEU A 669 85.49 31.31 -0.45
C LEU A 669 84.14 30.59 -0.34
N ASP A 670 83.14 31.24 0.27
CA ASP A 670 81.78 30.73 0.38
C ASP A 670 81.10 30.61 -1.01
N LEU A 671 81.24 31.65 -1.84
CA LEU A 671 80.74 31.64 -3.22
C LEU A 671 81.39 30.54 -4.06
N ILE A 672 82.71 30.34 -3.94
CA ILE A 672 83.43 29.29 -4.66
C ILE A 672 82.91 27.89 -4.29
N GLN A 673 82.53 27.65 -3.03
CA GLN A 673 81.94 26.36 -2.64
C GLN A 673 80.57 26.13 -3.30
N CYS A 674 79.73 27.16 -3.38
CA CYS A 674 78.46 27.09 -4.10
C CYS A 674 78.64 26.86 -5.60
N GLU A 675 79.64 27.51 -6.23
CA GLU A 675 80.00 27.29 -7.64
C GLU A 675 80.53 25.87 -7.89
N GLN A 676 81.36 25.35 -6.98
CA GLN A 676 81.85 23.97 -7.04
C GLN A 676 80.71 22.96 -6.93
N PHE A 677 79.75 23.19 -6.04
CA PHE A 677 78.54 22.39 -5.95
C PHE A 677 77.75 22.41 -7.27
N ALA A 678 77.51 23.59 -7.85
CA ALA A 678 76.81 23.73 -9.13
C ALA A 678 77.52 23.03 -10.30
N ALA A 679 78.86 22.95 -10.26
CA ALA A 679 79.69 22.25 -11.24
C ALA A 679 79.80 20.74 -11.00
N SER A 680 79.44 20.24 -9.82
CA SER A 680 79.61 18.84 -9.40
C SER A 680 78.55 17.86 -9.92
N GLU A 681 77.73 18.28 -10.89
CA GLU A 681 76.58 17.51 -11.40
C GLU A 681 75.69 16.93 -10.27
N PRO A 682 75.05 17.78 -9.46
CA PRO A 682 74.26 17.32 -8.32
C PRO A 682 73.09 16.40 -8.71
N ILE A 683 72.67 16.42 -9.99
CA ILE A 683 71.65 15.53 -10.55
C ILE A 683 72.18 14.98 -11.89
N PRO A 684 72.02 13.68 -12.19
CA PRO A 684 72.43 13.09 -13.47
C PRO A 684 71.83 13.85 -14.66
N GLY A 685 72.67 14.24 -15.62
CA GLY A 685 72.23 14.93 -16.85
C GLY A 685 72.03 16.45 -16.70
N ALA A 686 72.42 17.07 -15.58
CA ALA A 686 72.37 18.52 -15.39
C ALA A 686 73.54 19.31 -16.03
N ASN A 687 74.31 18.67 -16.92
CA ASN A 687 75.63 19.09 -17.38
C ASN A 687 75.69 20.30 -18.36
N ASP A 688 74.62 21.09 -18.44
CA ASP A 688 74.48 22.13 -19.46
C ASP A 688 75.14 23.48 -19.09
N GLY A 689 75.91 23.57 -18.00
CA GLY A 689 76.48 24.84 -17.50
C GLY A 689 75.44 25.86 -16.99
N ASN A 690 74.15 25.52 -17.08
CA ASN A 690 73.05 26.38 -16.67
C ASN A 690 73.04 26.65 -15.16
N LEU A 691 73.43 25.68 -14.33
CA LEU A 691 73.49 25.86 -12.87
C LEU A 691 74.56 26.87 -12.45
N THR A 692 75.72 26.85 -13.11
CA THR A 692 76.79 27.82 -12.86
C THR A 692 76.42 29.25 -13.29
N LEU A 693 75.53 29.40 -14.28
CA LEU A 693 75.01 30.72 -14.68
C LEU A 693 74.20 31.40 -13.58
N ALA A 694 73.60 30.65 -12.65
CA ALA A 694 72.87 31.23 -11.52
C ALA A 694 73.77 32.10 -10.63
N PHE A 695 75.06 31.76 -10.50
CA PHE A 695 76.04 32.47 -9.69
C PHE A 695 76.84 33.52 -10.47
N ALA A 696 76.74 33.55 -11.81
CA ALA A 696 77.49 34.49 -12.65
C ALA A 696 77.21 35.96 -12.28
N GLY A 697 75.99 36.28 -11.86
CA GLY A 697 75.60 37.66 -11.52
C GLY A 697 76.06 38.16 -10.16
N ILE A 698 76.46 37.29 -9.23
CA ILE A 698 77.09 37.68 -7.96
C ILE A 698 78.62 37.64 -8.06
N ARG A 699 79.15 36.86 -9.01
CA ARG A 699 80.58 36.76 -9.32
C ARG A 699 81.11 38.01 -10.03
N GLN A 700 80.26 38.64 -10.85
CA GLN A 700 80.48 39.95 -11.48
C GLN A 700 80.25 41.06 -10.45
#